data_AF-A0A2U1YR87-F1
#
_entry.id   AF-A0A2U1YR87-F1
#
_cell.length_a   1.000
_cell.length_b   1.000
_cell.length_c   1.000
_cell.angle_alpha   90.00
_cell.angle_beta   90.00
_cell.angle_gamma   90.00
#
_symmetry.space_group_name_H-M   'P 1'
#
loop_
_entity.id
_entity.type
_entity.pdbx_description
1 polymer ?
#
loop_
_entity_poly.entity_id
_entity_poly.type
_entity_poly.pdbx_seq_one_letter_code
_entity_poly.pdbx_strand_id
1 'polypeptide(L)'
;MRPAILFPLFKPVTALPGLGPRLGKLVEKLAGAHVVDLLWHLPCGVVDRRFSPKIAQAPHGRIATLTVRIDSHAPPVNPRHPYKIRCTDETGVLELVYFHVRGDWLSKQIPAGTTMVVSGKVEWFNDTAQITHPDAVVPVDAKEELELVEPVYPMTAGLPAKTLRKAVRAALNDIPALDEWQDPAWLARRQWPTWAEALKRAHTPEDEGDLAATAPIRCRLAYDELLANQLALMLVRASQRRLAGRATEGDGRLRQAALAALPFSLTGSQAASLEDIYADMAAERRMLRLLQGDVGSGKTVVALMAMLNAVETGAQAALMAPTEILARQHAESLAPLCKAAGVEIGLLTGRDKGKARQAVLDRLASGELPLLVGTHALFQEDVAFKDLALAVIDEQHRFGVHQRLQLSAKGRAVDVLVMTATPIPRTLTLTAYGDMDVSRLTEKPAGRKPVQTVTIALDRLEEVVHGIQRKVSEGARVYWVCPLVDESEQTDLAAATERHAFLRATFGDRVGLVHGKMRGPDKDAVMAAFAEGSLDVLVATTVIEVGVNVPEATVMVIEHAERFGLAQLHQLRGRVGRGEKPSSCLLMFDSNLTETARARLKTLRDTEDGFVIAEEDLRLRGAGEVLGTRQSGLPGFRMADLAVHGDLLAVARDDARLVVDRDPDLASPRGQALRTLLYLFERDAAAKTLRSG
;
A
#
# COMPACT_ATOMS: atom_id res chain seq x y z
N MET A 1 -12.29 -24.97 -10.95
CA MET A 1 -13.41 -24.50 -11.79
C MET A 1 -14.39 -23.77 -10.89
N ARG A 2 -14.71 -22.52 -11.22
CA ARG A 2 -15.61 -21.64 -10.44
C ARG A 2 -17.01 -22.27 -10.30
N PRO A 3 -17.69 -22.13 -9.14
CA PRO A 3 -19.06 -22.60 -8.96
C PRO A 3 -19.99 -22.01 -10.02
N ALA A 4 -20.87 -22.83 -10.59
CA ALA A 4 -21.79 -22.43 -11.65
C ALA A 4 -22.74 -21.30 -11.20
N ILE A 5 -23.07 -21.26 -9.90
CA ILE A 5 -23.90 -20.21 -9.30
C ILE A 5 -23.31 -18.80 -9.45
N LEU A 6 -21.99 -18.67 -9.63
CA LEU A 6 -21.32 -17.38 -9.81
C LEU A 6 -21.20 -16.96 -11.28
N PHE A 7 -21.51 -17.83 -12.25
CA PHE A 7 -21.34 -17.51 -13.68
C PHE A 7 -22.05 -16.22 -14.12
N PRO A 8 -23.27 -15.87 -13.65
CA PRO A 8 -23.90 -14.61 -13.99
C PRO A 8 -23.06 -13.38 -13.64
N LEU A 9 -22.39 -13.41 -12.49
CA LEU A 9 -21.60 -12.29 -11.96
C LEU A 9 -20.27 -12.09 -12.70
N PHE A 10 -19.75 -13.14 -13.33
CA PHE A 10 -18.48 -13.08 -14.07
C PHE A 10 -18.65 -12.96 -15.58
N LYS A 11 -19.85 -12.61 -16.05
CA LYS A 11 -20.05 -12.21 -17.46
C LYS A 11 -19.39 -10.84 -17.69
N PRO A 12 -18.93 -10.56 -18.93
CA PRO A 12 -18.47 -9.22 -19.29
C PRO A 12 -19.56 -8.17 -19.03
N VAL A 13 -19.19 -6.96 -18.60
CA VAL A 13 -20.14 -5.85 -18.40
C VAL A 13 -20.92 -5.48 -19.66
N THR A 14 -20.38 -5.78 -20.85
CA THR A 14 -21.07 -5.60 -22.14
C THR A 14 -22.28 -6.52 -22.34
N ALA A 15 -22.44 -7.56 -21.50
CA ALA A 15 -23.63 -8.39 -21.49
C ALA A 15 -24.84 -7.68 -20.86
N LEU A 16 -24.63 -6.60 -20.09
CA LEU A 16 -25.70 -5.85 -19.47
C LEU A 16 -26.43 -4.94 -20.48
N PRO A 17 -27.75 -4.76 -20.32
CA PRO A 17 -28.55 -3.98 -21.25
C PRO A 17 -28.14 -2.50 -21.23
N GLY A 18 -27.85 -1.96 -22.42
CA GLY A 18 -27.45 -0.56 -22.60
C GLY A 18 -25.94 -0.29 -22.54
N LEU A 19 -25.11 -1.32 -22.30
CA LEU A 19 -23.65 -1.21 -22.36
C LEU A 19 -23.10 -1.79 -23.69
N GLY A 20 -23.13 -0.98 -24.74
CA GLY A 20 -22.44 -1.32 -26.00
C GLY A 20 -20.90 -1.32 -25.87
N PRO A 21 -20.15 -1.80 -26.88
CA PRO A 21 -18.69 -1.99 -26.79
C PRO A 21 -17.90 -0.74 -26.37
N ARG A 22 -18.35 0.45 -26.80
CA ARG A 22 -17.70 1.73 -26.45
C ARG A 22 -17.89 2.09 -24.97
N LEU A 23 -19.13 1.98 -24.46
CA LEU A 23 -19.45 2.29 -23.07
C LEU A 23 -18.94 1.20 -22.12
N GLY A 24 -18.95 -0.06 -22.56
CA GLY A 24 -18.37 -1.18 -21.84
C GLY A 24 -16.89 -0.97 -21.51
N LYS A 25 -16.08 -0.49 -22.48
CA LYS A 25 -14.66 -0.15 -22.21
C LYS A 25 -14.47 0.97 -21.17
N LEU A 26 -15.39 1.94 -21.12
CA LEU A 26 -15.34 3.00 -20.12
C LEU A 26 -15.69 2.47 -18.73
N VAL A 27 -16.70 1.60 -18.64
CA VAL A 27 -17.06 0.91 -17.39
C VAL A 27 -15.94 -0.03 -16.95
N GLU A 28 -15.31 -0.75 -17.87
CA GLU A 28 -14.18 -1.63 -17.60
C GLU A 28 -12.99 -0.88 -17.00
N LYS A 29 -12.69 0.31 -17.53
CA LYS A 29 -11.65 1.18 -16.97
C LYS A 29 -12.03 1.74 -15.59
N LEU A 30 -13.32 1.99 -15.35
CA LEU A 30 -13.82 2.63 -14.13
C LEU A 30 -13.99 1.64 -12.96
N ALA A 31 -14.64 0.51 -13.20
CA ALA A 31 -15.05 -0.45 -12.17
C ALA A 31 -14.39 -1.83 -12.37
N GLY A 32 -14.35 -2.31 -13.61
CA GLY A 32 -13.78 -3.61 -13.99
C GLY A 32 -14.55 -4.32 -15.11
N ALA A 33 -14.01 -5.43 -15.60
CA ALA A 33 -14.48 -6.09 -16.82
C ALA A 33 -15.77 -6.91 -16.63
N HIS A 34 -16.10 -7.32 -15.41
CA HIS A 34 -17.18 -8.25 -15.10
C HIS A 34 -18.37 -7.58 -14.40
N VAL A 35 -19.55 -8.20 -14.45
CA VAL A 35 -20.76 -7.72 -13.74
C VAL A 35 -20.52 -7.55 -12.23
N VAL A 36 -19.74 -8.45 -11.61
CA VAL A 36 -19.39 -8.37 -10.19
C VAL A 36 -18.60 -7.10 -9.86
N ASP A 37 -17.79 -6.60 -10.80
CA ASP A 37 -16.99 -5.40 -10.58
C ASP A 37 -17.85 -4.14 -10.44
N LEU A 38 -19.00 -4.10 -11.14
CA LEU A 38 -20.01 -3.06 -10.97
C LEU A 38 -20.71 -3.13 -9.60
N LEU A 39 -20.88 -4.32 -9.03
CA LEU A 39 -21.43 -4.50 -7.68
C LEU A 39 -20.46 -4.01 -6.60
N TRP A 40 -19.16 -3.95 -6.93
CA TRP A 40 -18.13 -3.41 -6.04
C TRP A 40 -17.93 -1.90 -6.21
N HIS A 41 -18.50 -1.32 -7.27
CA HIS A 41 -18.46 0.12 -7.54
C HIS A 41 -19.52 0.85 -6.72
N LEU A 42 -19.25 1.03 -5.43
CA LEU A 42 -20.22 1.61 -4.48
C LEU A 42 -20.39 3.13 -4.66
N PRO A 43 -21.56 3.69 -4.27
CA PRO A 43 -21.79 5.13 -4.35
C PRO A 43 -20.88 5.92 -3.39
N CYS A 44 -20.53 7.14 -3.77
CA CYS A 44 -19.74 8.09 -2.99
C CYS A 44 -20.55 9.31 -2.52
N GLY A 45 -21.79 9.46 -2.97
CA GLY A 45 -22.67 10.56 -2.59
C GLY A 45 -24.14 10.19 -2.79
N VAL A 46 -25.03 11.04 -2.31
CA VAL A 46 -26.47 10.96 -2.55
C VAL A 46 -27.02 12.31 -2.96
N VAL A 47 -27.96 12.31 -3.90
CA VAL A 47 -28.79 13.46 -4.21
C VAL A 47 -30.15 13.24 -3.56
N ASP A 48 -30.45 14.01 -2.53
CA ASP A 48 -31.72 13.98 -1.81
C ASP A 48 -32.72 14.99 -2.40
N ARG A 49 -33.81 14.46 -2.95
CA ARG A 49 -34.95 15.18 -3.56
C ARG A 49 -36.22 15.12 -2.72
N ARG A 50 -36.16 14.60 -1.49
CA ARG A 50 -37.32 14.57 -0.57
C ARG A 50 -37.74 15.97 -0.13
N PHE A 51 -36.82 16.94 -0.17
CA PHE A 51 -37.10 18.31 0.22
C PHE A 51 -37.96 19.03 -0.84
N SER A 52 -39.26 19.10 -0.59
CA SER A 52 -40.26 19.68 -1.49
C SER A 52 -40.97 20.90 -0.86
N PRO A 53 -40.28 22.06 -0.74
CA PRO A 53 -40.87 23.30 -0.24
C PRO A 53 -41.74 23.99 -1.31
N LYS A 54 -42.37 25.12 -0.96
CA LYS A 54 -42.82 26.12 -1.94
C LYS A 54 -41.67 27.05 -2.34
N ILE A 55 -41.76 27.78 -3.46
CA ILE A 55 -40.68 28.64 -3.99
C ILE A 55 -40.16 29.60 -2.91
N ALA A 56 -41.04 30.30 -2.20
CA ALA A 56 -40.65 31.29 -1.18
C ALA A 56 -39.93 30.68 0.04
N GLN A 57 -40.04 29.37 0.25
CA GLN A 57 -39.45 28.65 1.39
C GLN A 57 -38.18 27.88 1.00
N ALA A 58 -37.80 27.90 -0.28
CA ALA A 58 -36.60 27.23 -0.74
C ALA A 58 -35.35 28.02 -0.31
N PRO A 59 -34.44 27.44 0.49
CA PRO A 59 -33.23 28.14 0.92
C PRO A 59 -32.21 28.21 -0.21
N HIS A 60 -31.40 29.27 -0.21
CA HIS A 60 -30.31 29.44 -1.16
C HIS A 60 -29.28 28.29 -1.08
N GLY A 61 -28.91 27.74 -2.23
CA GLY A 61 -27.85 26.75 -2.38
C GLY A 61 -28.26 25.29 -2.14
N ARG A 62 -29.52 25.01 -1.83
CA ARG A 62 -30.02 23.65 -1.54
C ARG A 62 -30.75 23.05 -2.75
N ILE A 63 -30.63 21.74 -2.93
CA ILE A 63 -31.46 21.00 -3.89
C ILE A 63 -32.89 20.96 -3.35
N ALA A 64 -33.85 21.39 -4.16
CA ALA A 64 -35.27 21.35 -3.84
C ALA A 64 -36.08 20.80 -5.02
N THR A 65 -37.16 20.09 -4.71
CA THR A 65 -38.11 19.58 -5.70
C THR A 65 -39.42 20.36 -5.60
N LEU A 66 -39.63 21.27 -6.56
CA LEU A 66 -40.72 22.25 -6.59
C LEU A 66 -41.77 21.82 -7.61
N THR A 67 -43.06 21.98 -7.27
CA THR A 67 -44.15 21.84 -8.24
C THR A 67 -44.51 23.23 -8.74
N VAL A 68 -44.26 23.51 -10.01
CA VAL A 68 -44.37 24.86 -10.59
C VAL A 68 -45.18 24.84 -11.88
N ARG A 69 -45.91 25.93 -12.13
CA ARG A 69 -46.54 26.19 -13.41
C ARG A 69 -45.55 26.87 -14.35
N ILE A 70 -45.43 26.38 -15.58
CA ILE A 70 -44.59 26.98 -16.61
C ILE A 70 -45.35 28.13 -17.27
N ASP A 71 -44.89 29.37 -17.11
CA ASP A 71 -45.59 30.56 -17.62
C ASP A 71 -45.16 30.90 -19.04
N SER A 72 -43.86 31.11 -19.24
CA SER A 72 -43.32 31.61 -20.50
C SER A 72 -41.87 31.21 -20.71
N HIS A 73 -41.51 31.02 -21.98
CA HIS A 73 -40.14 30.80 -22.41
C HIS A 73 -39.54 32.10 -22.91
N ALA A 74 -38.35 32.44 -22.43
CA ALA A 74 -37.56 33.58 -22.85
C ALA A 74 -36.28 33.08 -23.54
N PRO A 75 -36.30 32.90 -24.88
CA PRO A 75 -35.13 32.48 -25.63
C PRO A 75 -34.02 33.55 -25.57
N PRO A 76 -32.74 33.15 -25.71
CA PRO A 76 -31.64 34.08 -25.60
C PRO A 76 -31.61 35.05 -26.78
N VAL A 77 -31.44 36.34 -26.48
CA VAL A 77 -31.34 37.41 -27.50
C VAL A 77 -30.05 37.28 -28.31
N ASN A 78 -28.95 36.80 -27.68
CA ASN A 78 -27.67 36.52 -28.33
C ASN A 78 -27.11 35.16 -27.84
N PRO A 79 -26.22 34.48 -28.60
CA PRO A 79 -25.68 33.15 -28.25
C PRO A 79 -24.92 33.05 -26.91
N ARG A 80 -24.52 34.19 -26.33
CA ARG A 80 -23.84 34.28 -25.02
C ARG A 80 -24.81 34.39 -23.83
N HIS A 81 -26.09 34.65 -24.06
CA HIS A 81 -27.09 34.71 -23.01
C HIS A 81 -27.74 33.34 -22.79
N PRO A 82 -28.17 33.02 -21.56
CA PRO A 82 -28.89 31.78 -21.29
C PRO A 82 -30.33 31.84 -21.80
N TYR A 83 -30.89 30.67 -22.07
CA TYR A 83 -32.32 30.46 -22.23
C TYR A 83 -32.97 30.45 -20.85
N LYS A 84 -34.05 31.21 -20.65
CA LYS A 84 -34.77 31.28 -19.37
C LYS A 84 -36.19 30.79 -19.52
N ILE A 85 -36.67 30.00 -18.56
CA ILE A 85 -38.09 29.60 -18.46
C ILE A 85 -38.64 30.16 -17.16
N ARG A 86 -39.63 31.04 -17.26
CA ARG A 86 -40.31 31.60 -16.10
C ARG A 86 -41.38 30.64 -15.62
N CYS A 87 -41.33 30.33 -14.34
CA CYS A 87 -42.27 29.45 -13.66
C CYS A 87 -42.82 30.14 -12.41
N THR A 88 -44.03 29.79 -12.00
CA THR A 88 -44.66 30.32 -10.78
C THR A 88 -45.28 29.22 -9.94
N ASP A 89 -45.38 29.49 -8.65
CA ASP A 89 -46.27 28.78 -7.73
C ASP A 89 -47.12 29.80 -6.96
N GLU A 90 -47.88 29.33 -5.95
CA GLU A 90 -48.72 30.21 -5.11
C GLU A 90 -47.94 31.24 -4.28
N THR A 91 -46.61 31.12 -4.19
CA THR A 91 -45.75 31.87 -3.28
C THR A 91 -44.70 32.75 -3.96
N GLY A 92 -44.35 32.49 -5.22
CA GLY A 92 -43.32 33.26 -5.90
C GLY A 92 -43.04 32.86 -7.34
N VAL A 93 -41.95 33.42 -7.86
CA VAL A 93 -41.47 33.24 -9.24
C VAL A 93 -40.14 32.50 -9.21
N LEU A 94 -39.96 31.55 -10.11
CA LEU A 94 -38.75 30.76 -10.32
C LEU A 94 -38.30 30.85 -11.79
N GLU A 95 -37.02 31.08 -12.03
CA GLU A 95 -36.42 31.02 -13.37
C GLU A 95 -35.60 29.74 -13.57
N LEU A 96 -35.92 28.92 -14.58
CA LEU A 96 -35.05 27.83 -15.00
C LEU A 96 -34.08 28.35 -16.05
N VAL A 97 -32.78 28.21 -15.80
CA VAL A 97 -31.72 28.80 -16.62
C VAL A 97 -30.96 27.68 -17.34
N TYR A 98 -30.89 27.73 -18.67
CA TYR A 98 -30.16 26.76 -19.49
C TYR A 98 -29.11 27.47 -20.36
N PHE A 99 -27.87 27.00 -20.33
CA PHE A 99 -26.80 27.43 -21.24
C PHE A 99 -26.64 26.45 -22.40
N HIS A 100 -26.43 26.97 -23.62
CA HIS A 100 -26.10 26.18 -24.83
C HIS A 100 -27.09 25.07 -25.21
N VAL A 101 -28.40 25.21 -24.92
CA VAL A 101 -29.44 24.22 -25.27
C VAL A 101 -30.23 24.66 -26.51
N ARG A 102 -30.70 23.70 -27.32
CA ARG A 102 -31.60 23.96 -28.45
C ARG A 102 -33.00 24.32 -27.95
N GLY A 103 -33.43 25.56 -28.18
CA GLY A 103 -34.74 26.08 -27.72
C GLY A 103 -35.95 25.24 -28.15
N ASP A 104 -35.94 24.71 -29.37
CA ASP A 104 -37.04 23.88 -29.91
C ASP A 104 -37.22 22.54 -29.19
N TRP A 105 -36.17 22.05 -28.53
CA TRP A 105 -36.23 20.83 -27.73
C TRP A 105 -36.81 21.12 -26.34
N LEU A 106 -36.39 22.24 -25.73
CA LEU A 106 -36.89 22.69 -24.43
C LEU A 106 -38.39 23.04 -24.47
N SER A 107 -38.85 23.73 -25.51
CA SER A 107 -40.27 24.09 -25.64
C SER A 107 -41.19 22.89 -25.84
N LYS A 108 -40.68 21.80 -26.43
CA LYS A 108 -41.39 20.52 -26.55
C LYS A 108 -41.41 19.72 -25.26
N GLN A 109 -40.30 19.71 -24.52
CA GLN A 109 -40.17 18.94 -23.28
C GLN A 109 -40.82 19.65 -22.08
N ILE A 110 -40.84 20.99 -22.08
CA ILE A 110 -41.35 21.83 -21.00
C ILE A 110 -42.39 22.81 -21.59
N PRO A 111 -43.61 22.36 -21.93
CA PRO A 111 -44.59 23.21 -22.61
C PRO A 111 -45.13 24.32 -21.69
N ALA A 112 -45.27 25.54 -22.23
CA ALA A 112 -45.91 26.64 -21.50
C ALA A 112 -47.37 26.30 -21.16
N GLY A 113 -47.83 26.78 -20.00
CA GLY A 113 -49.17 26.53 -19.47
C GLY A 113 -49.34 25.21 -18.71
N THR A 114 -48.31 24.35 -18.65
CA THR A 114 -48.37 23.08 -17.92
C THR A 114 -47.82 23.21 -16.51
N THR A 115 -48.24 22.33 -15.60
CA THR A 115 -47.64 22.19 -14.26
C THR A 115 -46.63 21.05 -14.31
N MET A 116 -45.43 21.31 -13.82
CA MET A 116 -44.29 20.40 -13.88
C MET A 116 -43.62 20.31 -12.49
N VAL A 117 -43.01 19.18 -12.20
CA VAL A 117 -42.14 18.99 -11.04
C VAL A 117 -40.70 19.22 -11.49
N VAL A 118 -40.05 20.18 -10.86
CA VAL A 118 -38.67 20.58 -11.15
C VAL A 118 -37.80 20.30 -9.94
N SER A 119 -36.69 19.60 -10.15
CA SER A 119 -35.68 19.38 -9.12
C SER A 119 -34.36 19.99 -9.55
N GLY A 120 -33.73 20.72 -8.64
CA GLY A 120 -32.38 21.24 -8.84
C GLY A 120 -31.93 22.12 -7.69
N LYS A 121 -30.68 22.57 -7.76
CA LYS A 121 -30.12 23.51 -6.79
C LYS A 121 -30.77 24.89 -6.96
N VAL A 122 -31.49 25.35 -5.94
CA VAL A 122 -32.13 26.66 -5.92
C VAL A 122 -31.11 27.71 -5.52
N GLU A 123 -30.94 28.72 -6.35
CA GLU A 123 -30.14 29.90 -6.07
C GLU A 123 -31.04 31.13 -6.06
N TRP A 124 -30.71 32.11 -5.22
CA TRP A 124 -31.43 33.37 -5.14
C TRP A 124 -30.54 34.47 -5.69
N PHE A 125 -31.03 35.19 -6.69
CA PHE A 125 -30.34 36.32 -7.30
C PHE A 125 -31.33 37.47 -7.50
N ASN A 126 -31.04 38.64 -6.91
CA ASN A 126 -31.94 39.81 -6.93
C ASN A 126 -33.40 39.47 -6.60
N ASP A 127 -33.62 38.81 -5.45
CA ASP A 127 -34.94 38.37 -4.95
C ASP A 127 -35.71 37.42 -5.86
N THR A 128 -35.08 36.87 -6.91
CA THR A 128 -35.67 35.88 -7.80
C THR A 128 -34.99 34.53 -7.57
N ALA A 129 -35.79 33.50 -7.33
CA ALA A 129 -35.30 32.13 -7.28
C ALA A 129 -34.94 31.68 -8.70
N GLN A 130 -33.81 30.98 -8.85
CA GLN A 130 -33.38 30.41 -10.11
C GLN A 130 -32.82 29.01 -9.91
N ILE A 131 -33.04 28.12 -10.87
CA ILE A 131 -32.37 26.81 -10.96
C ILE A 131 -31.60 26.79 -12.28
N THR A 132 -30.28 26.77 -12.17
CA THR A 132 -29.39 26.61 -13.32
C THR A 132 -29.27 25.13 -13.67
N HIS A 133 -29.61 24.76 -14.89
CA HIS A 133 -29.63 23.38 -15.38
C HIS A 133 -30.30 22.40 -14.39
N PRO A 134 -31.64 22.43 -14.27
CA PRO A 134 -32.37 21.51 -13.40
C PRO A 134 -31.98 20.05 -13.63
N ASP A 135 -31.80 19.31 -12.54
CA ASP A 135 -31.44 17.89 -12.56
C ASP A 135 -32.56 17.02 -13.13
N ALA A 136 -33.81 17.41 -12.87
CA ALA A 136 -35.00 16.74 -13.39
C ALA A 136 -36.13 17.75 -13.64
N VAL A 137 -36.82 17.59 -14.77
CA VAL A 137 -38.08 18.27 -15.07
C VAL A 137 -39.03 17.23 -15.62
N VAL A 138 -40.10 16.94 -14.88
CA VAL A 138 -41.08 15.91 -15.24
C VAL A 138 -42.51 16.41 -15.06
N PRO A 139 -43.47 15.86 -15.82
CA PRO A 139 -44.89 16.05 -15.55
C PRO A 139 -45.30 15.63 -14.12
N VAL A 140 -46.37 16.22 -13.58
CA VAL A 140 -46.84 15.95 -12.19
C VAL A 140 -47.28 14.48 -12.01
N ASP A 141 -47.86 13.88 -13.04
CA ASP A 141 -48.23 12.46 -13.10
C ASP A 141 -47.01 11.53 -13.08
N ALA A 142 -45.85 12.00 -13.57
CA ALA A 142 -44.59 11.28 -13.51
C ALA A 142 -43.77 11.59 -12.24
N LYS A 143 -44.34 12.29 -11.24
CA LYS A 143 -43.66 12.63 -9.99
C LYS A 143 -43.20 11.40 -9.22
N GLU A 144 -43.99 10.32 -9.25
CA GLU A 144 -43.67 9.06 -8.57
C GLU A 144 -42.52 8.29 -9.24
N GLU A 145 -42.20 8.59 -10.50
CA GLU A 145 -41.05 8.02 -11.21
C GLU A 145 -39.72 8.69 -10.82
N LEU A 146 -39.77 9.83 -10.11
CA LEU A 146 -38.58 10.49 -9.60
C LEU A 146 -38.00 9.71 -8.42
N GLU A 147 -36.76 9.32 -8.57
CA GLU A 147 -35.98 8.80 -7.45
C GLU A 147 -35.73 9.91 -6.43
N LEU A 148 -36.43 9.80 -5.30
CA LEU A 148 -36.35 10.73 -4.18
C LEU A 148 -34.95 10.76 -3.56
N VAL A 149 -34.24 9.64 -3.56
CA VAL A 149 -32.84 9.57 -3.16
C VAL A 149 -32.08 8.86 -4.27
N GLU A 150 -31.15 9.59 -4.90
CA GLU A 150 -30.38 9.08 -6.03
C GLU A 150 -28.91 8.87 -5.63
N PRO A 151 -28.37 7.65 -5.76
CA PRO A 151 -26.96 7.39 -5.49
C PRO A 151 -26.07 8.02 -6.55
N VAL A 152 -25.01 8.68 -6.09
CA VAL A 152 -23.94 9.25 -6.92
C VAL A 152 -22.75 8.29 -6.87
N TYR A 153 -22.29 7.89 -8.04
CA TYR A 153 -21.14 6.99 -8.21
C TYR A 153 -19.91 7.79 -8.65
N PRO A 154 -18.69 7.30 -8.37
CA PRO A 154 -17.50 7.83 -9.02
C PRO A 154 -17.63 7.70 -10.55
N MET A 155 -17.25 8.75 -11.28
CA MET A 155 -17.50 8.90 -12.73
C MET A 155 -16.21 9.01 -13.55
N THR A 156 -16.29 8.71 -14.85
CA THR A 156 -15.23 8.97 -15.83
C THR A 156 -15.78 9.78 -17.01
N ALA A 157 -14.93 10.58 -17.65
CA ALA A 157 -15.30 11.35 -18.83
C ALA A 157 -15.90 10.46 -19.94
N GLY A 158 -17.03 10.88 -20.51
CA GLY A 158 -17.72 10.18 -21.59
C GLY A 158 -18.69 9.07 -21.15
N LEU A 159 -18.83 8.79 -19.85
CA LEU A 159 -19.82 7.87 -19.31
C LEU A 159 -20.99 8.64 -18.65
N PRO A 160 -22.23 8.55 -19.15
CA PRO A 160 -23.37 9.21 -18.51
C PRO A 160 -23.78 8.53 -17.20
N ALA A 161 -24.06 9.32 -16.15
CA ALA A 161 -24.45 8.81 -14.82
C ALA A 161 -25.71 7.92 -14.86
N LYS A 162 -26.72 8.32 -15.64
CA LYS A 162 -27.95 7.53 -15.83
C LYS A 162 -27.67 6.14 -16.42
N THR A 163 -26.72 6.05 -17.35
CA THR A 163 -26.33 4.76 -17.94
C THR A 163 -25.61 3.88 -16.93
N LEU A 164 -24.68 4.44 -16.15
CA LEU A 164 -23.99 3.70 -15.10
C LEU A 164 -24.98 3.17 -14.05
N ARG A 165 -25.91 4.00 -13.56
CA ARG A 165 -26.95 3.56 -12.62
C ARG A 165 -27.82 2.45 -13.17
N LYS A 166 -28.23 2.55 -14.45
CA LYS A 166 -29.01 1.49 -15.10
C LYS A 166 -28.23 0.17 -15.16
N ALA A 167 -26.93 0.24 -15.47
CA ALA A 167 -26.06 -0.94 -15.47
C ALA A 167 -25.92 -1.55 -14.07
N VAL A 168 -25.71 -0.72 -13.03
CA VAL A 168 -25.64 -1.19 -11.64
C VAL A 168 -26.94 -1.86 -11.21
N ARG A 169 -28.11 -1.29 -11.54
CA ARG A 169 -29.40 -1.94 -11.25
C ARG A 169 -29.60 -3.25 -11.98
N ALA A 170 -29.17 -3.34 -13.24
CA ALA A 170 -29.20 -4.59 -13.97
C ALA A 170 -28.30 -5.64 -13.30
N ALA A 171 -27.10 -5.25 -12.85
CA ALA A 171 -26.20 -6.12 -12.10
C ALA A 171 -26.82 -6.59 -10.76
N LEU A 172 -27.51 -5.71 -10.03
CA LEU A 172 -28.20 -6.05 -8.78
C LEU A 172 -29.32 -7.09 -8.97
N ASN A 173 -29.97 -7.10 -10.14
CA ASN A 173 -31.00 -8.08 -10.47
C ASN A 173 -30.42 -9.46 -10.82
N ASP A 174 -29.18 -9.51 -11.28
CA ASP A 174 -28.45 -10.74 -11.62
C ASP A 174 -27.77 -11.39 -10.41
N ILE A 175 -27.96 -10.85 -9.19
CA ILE A 175 -27.41 -11.40 -7.95
C ILE A 175 -28.04 -12.77 -7.65
N PRO A 176 -27.25 -13.87 -7.64
CA PRO A 176 -27.74 -15.18 -7.27
C PRO A 176 -28.04 -15.28 -5.77
N ALA A 177 -28.95 -16.17 -5.39
CA ALA A 177 -29.16 -16.55 -3.99
C ALA A 177 -27.97 -17.39 -3.53
N LEU A 178 -27.01 -16.76 -2.84
CA LEU A 178 -25.85 -17.43 -2.27
C LEU A 178 -26.13 -17.84 -0.83
N ASP A 179 -25.61 -19.01 -0.44
CA ASP A 179 -25.61 -19.45 0.95
C ASP A 179 -24.73 -18.52 1.81
N GLU A 180 -25.14 -18.32 3.06
CA GLU A 180 -24.42 -17.45 3.99
C GLU A 180 -23.13 -18.13 4.48
N TRP A 181 -22.02 -17.38 4.42
CA TRP A 181 -20.69 -17.86 4.80
C TRP A 181 -20.24 -17.35 6.18
N GLN A 182 -20.84 -16.26 6.65
CA GLN A 182 -20.56 -15.75 7.99
C GLN A 182 -21.12 -16.67 9.07
N ASP A 183 -20.49 -16.66 10.24
CA ASP A 183 -21.00 -17.40 11.39
C ASP A 183 -22.39 -16.87 11.80
N PRO A 184 -23.41 -17.74 12.01
CA PRO A 184 -24.76 -17.29 12.34
C PRO A 184 -24.85 -16.45 13.63
N ALA A 185 -24.04 -16.77 14.65
CA ALA A 185 -24.04 -16.00 15.89
C ALA A 185 -23.38 -14.63 15.70
N TRP A 186 -22.35 -14.54 14.85
CA TRP A 186 -21.76 -13.26 14.45
C TRP A 186 -22.73 -12.38 13.68
N LEU A 187 -23.39 -12.93 12.66
CA LEU A 187 -24.36 -12.21 11.83
C LEU A 187 -25.51 -11.66 12.69
N ALA A 188 -26.05 -12.48 13.59
CA ALA A 188 -27.11 -12.09 14.52
C ALA A 188 -26.64 -10.99 15.50
N ARG A 189 -25.42 -11.12 16.06
CA ARG A 189 -24.85 -10.11 16.98
C ARG A 189 -24.64 -8.76 16.30
N ARG A 190 -24.26 -8.76 15.02
CA ARG A 190 -24.04 -7.53 14.24
C ARG A 190 -25.31 -6.98 13.60
N GLN A 191 -26.42 -7.73 13.66
CA GLN A 191 -27.67 -7.39 12.97
C GLN A 191 -27.46 -7.12 11.47
N TRP A 192 -26.56 -7.90 10.88
CA TRP A 192 -26.22 -7.76 9.47
C TRP A 192 -27.20 -8.55 8.59
N PRO A 193 -27.62 -7.99 7.44
CA PRO A 193 -28.46 -8.71 6.51
C PRO A 193 -27.66 -9.72 5.68
N THR A 194 -28.36 -10.49 4.86
CA THR A 194 -27.74 -11.43 3.92
C THR A 194 -26.87 -10.71 2.88
N TRP A 195 -26.01 -11.46 2.16
CA TRP A 195 -25.14 -10.85 1.15
C TRP A 195 -25.87 -10.07 0.07
N ALA A 196 -26.92 -10.66 -0.50
CA ALA A 196 -27.69 -10.03 -1.56
C ALA A 196 -28.39 -8.75 -1.07
N GLU A 197 -28.92 -8.77 0.15
CA GLU A 197 -29.57 -7.60 0.75
C GLU A 197 -28.58 -6.50 1.11
N ALA A 198 -27.40 -6.85 1.65
CA ALA A 198 -26.35 -5.90 1.95
C ALA A 198 -25.89 -5.15 0.69
N LEU A 199 -25.66 -5.88 -0.41
CA LEU A 199 -25.31 -5.26 -1.69
C LEU A 199 -26.41 -4.34 -2.21
N LYS A 200 -27.67 -4.79 -2.20
CA LYS A 200 -28.80 -3.96 -2.62
C LYS A 200 -28.86 -2.66 -1.81
N ARG A 201 -28.77 -2.75 -0.48
CA ARG A 201 -28.78 -1.59 0.43
C ARG A 201 -27.58 -0.67 0.22
N ALA A 202 -26.39 -1.21 -0.01
CA ALA A 202 -25.19 -0.41 -0.29
C ALA A 202 -25.33 0.44 -1.57
N HIS A 203 -26.11 -0.03 -2.54
CA HIS A 203 -26.42 0.68 -3.78
C HIS A 203 -27.70 1.53 -3.73
N THR A 204 -28.47 1.44 -2.64
CA THR A 204 -29.66 2.26 -2.37
C THR A 204 -29.54 2.95 -1.01
N PRO A 205 -28.51 3.79 -0.80
CA PRO A 205 -28.36 4.57 0.44
C PRO A 205 -29.53 5.55 0.60
N GLU A 206 -30.02 5.72 1.82
CA GLU A 206 -31.12 6.66 2.15
C GLU A 206 -30.60 8.05 2.57
N ASP A 207 -29.37 8.11 3.08
CA ASP A 207 -28.69 9.33 3.50
C ASP A 207 -27.16 9.22 3.40
N GLU A 208 -26.45 10.29 3.76
CA GLU A 208 -24.99 10.32 3.75
C GLU A 208 -24.36 9.39 4.80
N GLY A 209 -25.08 9.07 5.88
CA GLY A 209 -24.61 8.15 6.91
C GLY A 209 -24.43 6.72 6.39
N ASP A 210 -25.30 6.28 5.47
CA ASP A 210 -25.18 4.98 4.79
C ASP A 210 -23.94 4.86 3.89
N LEU A 211 -23.35 5.99 3.49
CA LEU A 211 -22.14 6.03 2.67
C LEU A 211 -20.86 5.84 3.48
N ALA A 212 -20.91 6.13 4.78
CA ALA A 212 -19.73 6.07 5.65
C ALA A 212 -19.16 4.64 5.69
N ALA A 213 -17.83 4.50 5.65
CA ALA A 213 -17.18 3.19 5.74
C ALA A 213 -17.60 2.42 7.02
N THR A 214 -17.90 3.14 8.11
CA THR A 214 -18.37 2.60 9.38
C THR A 214 -19.85 2.19 9.40
N ALA A 215 -20.61 2.48 8.33
CA ALA A 215 -22.01 2.11 8.26
C ALA A 215 -22.17 0.58 8.35
N PRO A 216 -23.22 0.05 9.02
CA PRO A 216 -23.36 -1.40 9.23
C PRO A 216 -23.26 -2.23 7.96
N ILE A 217 -23.86 -1.76 6.86
CA ILE A 217 -23.86 -2.43 5.56
C ILE A 217 -22.47 -2.42 4.91
N ARG A 218 -21.74 -1.31 5.03
CA ARG A 218 -20.35 -1.18 4.55
C ARG A 218 -19.42 -2.08 5.34
N CYS A 219 -19.53 -2.08 6.67
CA CYS A 219 -18.78 -2.97 7.56
C CYS A 219 -19.01 -4.44 7.22
N ARG A 220 -20.26 -4.83 6.93
CA ARG A 220 -20.61 -6.19 6.54
C ARG A 220 -19.87 -6.61 5.27
N LEU A 221 -19.92 -5.80 4.21
CA LEU A 221 -19.26 -6.09 2.93
C LEU A 221 -17.73 -6.08 3.06
N ALA A 222 -17.20 -5.16 3.87
CA ALA A 222 -15.79 -5.13 4.22
C ALA A 222 -15.37 -6.40 4.96
N TYR A 223 -16.17 -6.90 5.90
CA TYR A 223 -15.90 -8.16 6.59
C TYR A 223 -15.83 -9.35 5.63
N ASP A 224 -16.72 -9.44 4.63
CA ASP A 224 -16.67 -10.52 3.64
C ASP A 224 -15.36 -10.52 2.86
N GLU A 225 -14.91 -9.34 2.41
CA GLU A 225 -13.66 -9.20 1.69
C GLU A 225 -12.48 -9.59 2.60
N LEU A 226 -12.46 -9.11 3.85
CA LEU A 226 -11.41 -9.44 4.82
C LEU A 226 -11.39 -10.95 5.12
N LEU A 227 -12.55 -11.58 5.31
CA LEU A 227 -12.69 -13.01 5.56
C LEU A 227 -12.21 -13.83 4.35
N ALA A 228 -12.60 -13.45 3.13
CA ALA A 228 -12.13 -14.10 1.90
C ALA A 228 -10.60 -14.06 1.79
N ASN A 229 -10.00 -12.90 2.09
CA ASN A 229 -8.56 -12.73 2.08
C ASN A 229 -7.86 -13.55 3.17
N GLN A 230 -8.32 -13.48 4.42
CA GLN A 230 -7.73 -14.22 5.54
C GLN A 230 -7.86 -15.73 5.35
N LEU A 231 -9.01 -16.22 4.89
CA LEU A 231 -9.22 -17.64 4.59
C LEU A 231 -8.31 -18.11 3.45
N ALA A 232 -8.18 -17.33 2.37
CA ALA A 232 -7.28 -17.67 1.27
C ALA A 232 -5.84 -17.84 1.76
N LEU A 233 -5.35 -16.89 2.57
CA LEU A 233 -4.01 -16.92 3.15
C LEU A 233 -3.81 -18.14 4.05
N MET A 234 -4.77 -18.45 4.91
CA MET A 234 -4.68 -19.59 5.83
C MET A 234 -4.73 -20.94 5.12
N LEU A 235 -5.52 -21.08 4.06
CA LEU A 235 -5.53 -22.29 3.24
C LEU A 235 -4.22 -22.49 2.49
N VAL A 236 -3.64 -21.41 1.94
CA VAL A 236 -2.31 -21.47 1.34
C VAL A 236 -1.28 -21.89 2.39
N ARG A 237 -1.29 -21.28 3.59
CA ARG A 237 -0.43 -21.69 4.71
C ARG A 237 -0.61 -23.16 5.09
N ALA A 238 -1.84 -23.62 5.25
CA ALA A 238 -2.13 -25.01 5.61
C ALA A 238 -1.59 -25.97 4.54
N SER A 239 -1.75 -25.63 3.25
CA SER A 239 -1.19 -26.42 2.15
C SER A 239 0.35 -26.39 2.10
N GLN A 240 0.98 -25.26 2.41
CA GLN A 240 2.45 -25.16 2.48
C GLN A 240 3.02 -25.85 3.72
N ARG A 241 2.31 -25.84 4.86
CA ARG A 241 2.65 -26.60 6.06
C ARG A 241 2.60 -28.12 5.82
N ARG A 242 1.80 -28.59 4.85
CA ARG A 242 1.81 -29.99 4.40
C ARG A 242 3.05 -30.35 3.57
N LEU A 243 3.84 -29.38 3.09
CA LEU A 243 5.12 -29.68 2.42
C LEU A 243 6.14 -30.10 3.48
N ALA A 244 6.66 -31.32 3.35
CA ALA A 244 7.67 -31.87 4.25
C ALA A 244 8.87 -30.92 4.35
N GLY A 245 9.22 -30.55 5.58
CA GLY A 245 10.40 -29.77 5.91
C GLY A 245 11.64 -30.64 6.12
N ARG A 246 12.69 -30.01 6.64
CA ARG A 246 13.85 -30.68 7.23
C ARG A 246 14.04 -30.10 8.63
N ALA A 247 14.20 -30.95 9.64
CA ALA A 247 14.62 -30.47 10.95
C ALA A 247 16.10 -30.08 10.88
N THR A 248 16.41 -28.86 11.30
CA THR A 248 17.74 -28.26 11.30
C THR A 248 18.06 -27.76 12.70
N GLU A 249 18.64 -28.63 13.52
CA GLU A 249 18.99 -28.37 14.91
C GLU A 249 20.51 -28.50 15.09
N GLY A 250 21.17 -27.34 15.23
CA GLY A 250 22.60 -27.27 15.45
C GLY A 250 22.99 -27.53 16.91
N ASP A 251 24.26 -27.93 17.13
CA ASP A 251 24.83 -28.23 18.46
C ASP A 251 25.12 -26.99 19.32
N GLY A 252 24.96 -25.78 18.77
CA GLY A 252 25.19 -24.49 19.44
C GLY A 252 26.64 -24.03 19.49
N ARG A 253 27.61 -24.84 19.02
CA ARG A 253 29.04 -24.56 19.15
C ARG A 253 29.47 -23.33 18.34
N LEU A 254 29.02 -23.22 17.09
CA LEU A 254 29.38 -22.11 16.20
C LEU A 254 28.68 -20.82 16.66
N ARG A 255 27.42 -20.93 17.08
CA ARG A 255 26.63 -19.82 17.62
C ARG A 255 27.25 -19.24 18.88
N GLN A 256 27.66 -20.07 19.84
CA GLN A 256 28.32 -19.61 21.07
C GLN A 256 29.64 -18.90 20.79
N ALA A 257 30.45 -19.42 19.86
CA ALA A 257 31.71 -18.79 19.46
C ALA A 257 31.49 -17.41 18.81
N ALA A 258 30.47 -17.30 17.93
CA ALA A 258 30.11 -16.02 17.33
C ALA A 258 29.55 -15.02 18.38
N LEU A 259 28.72 -15.49 19.32
CA LEU A 259 28.18 -14.67 20.41
C LEU A 259 29.28 -14.12 21.32
N ALA A 260 30.27 -14.94 21.66
CA ALA A 260 31.41 -14.53 22.48
C ALA A 260 32.30 -13.49 21.79
N ALA A 261 32.28 -13.42 20.46
CA ALA A 261 33.02 -12.43 19.67
C ALA A 261 32.25 -11.12 19.46
N LEU A 262 30.97 -11.03 19.87
CA LEU A 262 30.19 -9.81 19.72
C LEU A 262 30.67 -8.73 20.71
N PRO A 263 30.81 -7.47 20.25
CA PRO A 263 31.16 -6.35 21.14
C PRO A 263 29.98 -5.84 21.99
N PHE A 264 28.82 -6.49 21.90
CA PHE A 264 27.58 -6.13 22.61
C PHE A 264 26.77 -7.38 22.94
N SER A 265 25.86 -7.27 23.91
CA SER A 265 24.88 -8.31 24.22
C SER A 265 23.64 -8.20 23.35
N LEU A 266 23.00 -9.33 23.06
CA LEU A 266 21.72 -9.35 22.37
C LEU A 266 20.63 -8.68 23.22
N THR A 267 19.69 -8.02 22.55
CA THR A 267 18.48 -7.45 23.19
C THR A 267 17.46 -8.55 23.50
N GLY A 268 16.48 -8.26 24.37
CA GLY A 268 15.42 -9.22 24.71
C GLY A 268 14.63 -9.65 23.48
N SER A 269 14.21 -8.68 22.66
CA SER A 269 13.55 -8.94 21.38
C SER A 269 14.39 -9.73 20.36
N GLN A 270 15.72 -9.59 20.36
CA GLN A 270 16.61 -10.41 19.52
C GLN A 270 16.68 -11.86 20.00
N ALA A 271 16.80 -12.08 21.31
CA ALA A 271 16.81 -13.42 21.89
C ALA A 271 15.49 -14.16 21.64
N ALA A 272 14.35 -13.52 21.91
CA ALA A 272 13.03 -14.10 21.65
C ALA A 272 12.82 -14.41 20.15
N SER A 273 13.27 -13.53 19.25
CA SER A 273 13.22 -13.79 17.81
C SER A 273 14.09 -14.97 17.37
N LEU A 274 15.23 -15.20 18.05
CA LEU A 274 16.07 -16.37 17.79
C LEU A 274 15.43 -17.66 18.30
N GLU A 275 14.79 -17.65 19.47
CA GLU A 275 14.03 -18.79 19.98
C GLU A 275 12.92 -19.21 19.00
N ASP A 276 12.14 -18.24 18.51
CA ASP A 276 11.14 -18.43 17.46
C ASP A 276 11.72 -19.08 16.19
N ILE A 277 12.85 -18.56 15.72
CA ILE A 277 13.51 -19.06 14.51
C ILE A 277 14.05 -20.48 14.72
N TYR A 278 14.68 -20.74 15.86
CA TYR A 278 15.22 -22.07 16.16
C TYR A 278 14.12 -23.11 16.34
N ALA A 279 13.01 -22.76 17.00
CA ALA A 279 11.86 -23.63 17.13
C ALA A 279 11.25 -23.99 15.76
N ASP A 280 11.19 -23.02 14.83
CA ASP A 280 10.73 -23.28 13.47
C ASP A 280 11.71 -24.13 12.67
N MET A 281 13.02 -23.85 12.74
CA MET A 281 14.06 -24.62 12.03
C MET A 281 14.17 -26.06 12.55
N ALA A 282 13.91 -26.30 13.83
CA ALA A 282 13.92 -27.65 14.42
C ALA A 282 12.67 -28.47 14.05
N ALA A 283 11.61 -27.83 13.54
CA ALA A 283 10.38 -28.52 13.21
C ALA A 283 10.49 -29.32 11.89
N GLU A 284 9.67 -30.37 11.74
CA GLU A 284 9.60 -31.16 10.50
C GLU A 284 8.86 -30.44 9.34
N ARG A 285 8.59 -29.14 9.51
CA ARG A 285 7.95 -28.27 8.52
C ARG A 285 8.93 -27.21 8.07
N ARG A 286 8.78 -26.75 6.83
CA ARG A 286 9.58 -25.66 6.29
C ARG A 286 9.29 -24.34 7.02
N MET A 287 10.32 -23.65 7.50
CA MET A 287 10.19 -22.30 8.04
C MET A 287 9.98 -21.29 6.91
N LEU A 288 8.97 -20.43 7.08
CA LEU A 288 8.77 -19.23 6.27
C LEU A 288 8.45 -18.06 7.22
N ARG A 289 9.47 -17.30 7.58
CA ARG A 289 9.39 -16.29 8.64
C ARG A 289 9.85 -14.92 8.18
N LEU A 290 9.12 -13.88 8.60
CA LEU A 290 9.46 -12.47 8.45
C LEU A 290 10.05 -11.95 9.76
N LEU A 291 11.33 -11.61 9.75
CA LEU A 291 12.01 -10.85 10.80
C LEU A 291 11.87 -9.36 10.52
N GLN A 292 11.02 -8.72 11.32
CA GLN A 292 10.75 -7.30 11.24
C GLN A 292 11.52 -6.55 12.33
N GLY A 293 12.19 -5.48 11.99
CA GLY A 293 12.83 -4.63 12.97
C GLY A 293 13.18 -3.28 12.40
N ASP A 294 13.26 -2.27 13.26
CA ASP A 294 13.67 -0.92 12.86
C ASP A 294 15.10 -0.93 12.26
N VAL A 295 15.46 0.10 11.51
CA VAL A 295 16.81 0.29 10.97
C VAL A 295 17.80 0.28 12.14
N GLY A 296 18.78 -0.63 12.10
CA GLY A 296 19.78 -0.78 13.16
C GLY A 296 19.31 -1.56 14.40
N SER A 297 18.17 -2.27 14.34
CA SER A 297 17.72 -3.17 15.41
C SER A 297 18.53 -4.48 15.52
N GLY A 298 19.60 -4.65 14.74
CA GLY A 298 20.43 -5.87 14.73
C GLY A 298 19.85 -7.06 13.95
N LYS A 299 19.02 -6.85 12.93
CA LYS A 299 18.52 -7.93 12.05
C LYS A 299 19.64 -8.84 11.51
N THR A 300 20.76 -8.25 11.11
CA THR A 300 21.91 -8.99 10.57
C THR A 300 22.52 -9.98 11.57
N VAL A 301 22.56 -9.66 12.88
CA VAL A 301 23.08 -10.62 13.88
C VAL A 301 22.12 -11.79 14.07
N VAL A 302 20.81 -11.53 14.08
CA VAL A 302 19.79 -12.59 14.14
C VAL A 302 19.90 -13.52 12.93
N ALA A 303 20.05 -12.96 11.72
CA ALA A 303 20.28 -13.73 10.51
C ALA A 303 21.56 -14.58 10.57
N LEU A 304 22.68 -14.02 11.04
CA LEU A 304 23.92 -14.78 11.20
C LEU A 304 23.72 -15.98 12.12
N MET A 305 23.09 -15.78 13.28
CA MET A 305 22.88 -16.84 14.25
C MET A 305 21.95 -17.94 13.73
N ALA A 306 20.98 -17.60 12.87
CA ALA A 306 20.16 -18.58 12.15
C ALA A 306 20.98 -19.34 11.09
N MET A 307 21.83 -18.65 10.33
CA MET A 307 22.73 -19.29 9.35
C MET A 307 23.73 -20.22 10.03
N LEU A 308 24.28 -19.84 11.17
CA LEU A 308 25.19 -20.70 11.94
C LEU A 308 24.49 -21.95 12.48
N ASN A 309 23.22 -21.86 12.91
CA ASN A 309 22.43 -23.05 13.29
C ASN A 309 22.32 -24.06 12.14
N ALA A 310 22.14 -23.59 10.90
CA ALA A 310 22.15 -24.45 9.71
C ALA A 310 23.54 -25.05 9.43
N VAL A 311 24.60 -24.26 9.57
CA VAL A 311 25.98 -24.72 9.35
C VAL A 311 26.43 -25.75 10.39
N GLU A 312 25.93 -25.66 11.63
CA GLU A 312 26.17 -26.64 12.69
C GLU A 312 25.73 -28.07 12.30
N THR A 313 24.72 -28.21 11.43
CA THR A 313 24.27 -29.52 10.94
C THR A 313 25.06 -30.04 9.73
N GLY A 314 26.14 -29.34 9.33
CA GLY A 314 26.91 -29.64 8.13
C GLY A 314 26.25 -29.19 6.82
N ALA A 315 25.18 -28.39 6.91
CA ALA A 315 24.48 -27.83 5.76
C ALA A 315 25.03 -26.43 5.41
N GLN A 316 24.53 -25.86 4.31
CA GLN A 316 24.90 -24.55 3.83
C GLN A 316 23.79 -23.52 4.07
N ALA A 317 24.19 -22.26 4.20
CA ALA A 317 23.27 -21.14 4.30
C ALA A 317 23.64 -20.01 3.33
N ALA A 318 22.64 -19.25 2.87
CA ALA A 318 22.85 -18.11 1.99
C ALA A 318 22.14 -16.85 2.50
N LEU A 319 22.80 -15.69 2.35
CA LEU A 319 22.22 -14.36 2.58
C LEU A 319 22.17 -13.59 1.26
N MET A 320 20.97 -13.21 0.84
CA MET A 320 20.76 -12.39 -0.34
C MET A 320 20.52 -10.92 0.02
N ALA A 321 21.25 -10.03 -0.66
CA ALA A 321 21.10 -8.59 -0.55
C ALA A 321 20.67 -7.93 -1.88
N PRO A 322 19.92 -6.80 -1.85
CA PRO A 322 19.42 -6.07 -3.03
C PRO A 322 20.49 -5.50 -3.95
N THR A 323 21.63 -5.13 -3.39
CA THR A 323 22.69 -4.47 -4.15
C THR A 323 24.04 -5.07 -3.80
N GLU A 324 24.98 -4.92 -4.73
CA GLU A 324 26.36 -5.38 -4.54
C GLU A 324 27.01 -4.72 -3.32
N ILE A 325 26.79 -3.42 -3.15
CA ILE A 325 27.31 -2.65 -2.01
C ILE A 325 26.85 -3.30 -0.69
N LEU A 326 25.56 -3.62 -0.59
CA LEU A 326 25.02 -4.20 0.63
C LEU A 326 25.48 -5.65 0.83
N ALA A 327 25.63 -6.43 -0.24
CA ALA A 327 26.21 -7.78 -0.18
C ALA A 327 27.66 -7.75 0.34
N ARG A 328 28.49 -6.84 -0.19
CA ARG A 328 29.88 -6.64 0.28
C ARG A 328 29.91 -6.23 1.75
N GLN A 329 29.08 -5.26 2.14
CA GLN A 329 29.00 -4.80 3.51
C GLN A 329 28.55 -5.90 4.48
N HIS A 330 27.59 -6.74 4.10
CA HIS A 330 27.22 -7.91 4.89
C HIS A 330 28.39 -8.90 5.00
N ALA A 331 29.06 -9.23 3.90
CA ALA A 331 30.23 -10.12 3.95
C ALA A 331 31.35 -9.57 4.85
N GLU A 332 31.68 -8.28 4.73
CA GLU A 332 32.71 -7.60 5.54
C GLU A 332 32.34 -7.54 7.03
N SER A 333 31.08 -7.21 7.35
CA SER A 333 30.62 -7.12 8.74
C SER A 333 30.47 -8.47 9.42
N LEU A 334 30.14 -9.52 8.67
CA LEU A 334 29.98 -10.89 9.17
C LEU A 334 31.31 -11.64 9.26
N ALA A 335 32.31 -11.32 8.42
CA ALA A 335 33.57 -12.04 8.35
C ALA A 335 34.31 -12.20 9.69
N PRO A 336 34.42 -11.18 10.57
CA PRO A 336 35.06 -11.34 11.88
C PRO A 336 34.34 -12.37 12.77
N LEU A 337 33.00 -12.37 12.76
CA LEU A 337 32.18 -13.27 13.56
C LEU A 337 32.23 -14.71 13.02
N CYS A 338 32.16 -14.87 11.70
CA CYS A 338 32.33 -16.15 11.03
C CYS A 338 33.72 -16.73 11.31
N LYS A 339 34.78 -15.90 11.24
CA LYS A 339 36.15 -16.32 11.57
C LYS A 339 36.28 -16.79 13.02
N ALA A 340 35.68 -16.08 13.97
CA ALA A 340 35.67 -16.50 15.38
C ALA A 340 34.94 -17.83 15.59
N ALA A 341 33.88 -18.10 14.82
CA ALA A 341 33.19 -19.39 14.81
C ALA A 341 33.94 -20.49 14.03
N GLY A 342 35.00 -20.16 13.28
CA GLY A 342 35.69 -21.12 12.41
C GLY A 342 34.92 -21.45 11.13
N VAL A 343 34.05 -20.56 10.67
CA VAL A 343 33.20 -20.70 9.48
C VAL A 343 33.72 -19.80 8.37
N GLU A 344 33.85 -20.34 7.16
CA GLU A 344 34.20 -19.56 5.99
C GLU A 344 32.97 -18.92 5.33
N ILE A 345 33.12 -17.67 4.89
CA ILE A 345 32.09 -16.88 4.23
C ILE A 345 32.54 -16.49 2.83
N GLY A 346 31.70 -16.76 1.83
CA GLY A 346 31.92 -16.36 0.44
C GLY A 346 31.09 -15.16 0.05
N LEU A 347 31.48 -14.52 -1.05
CA LEU A 347 30.73 -13.44 -1.69
C LEU A 347 30.53 -13.76 -3.18
N LEU A 348 29.29 -13.66 -3.65
CA LEU A 348 28.95 -13.80 -5.07
C LEU A 348 28.06 -12.65 -5.55
N THR A 349 28.59 -11.85 -6.46
CA THR A 349 27.94 -10.66 -7.02
C THR A 349 27.84 -10.76 -8.55
N GLY A 350 27.06 -9.89 -9.17
CA GLY A 350 26.93 -9.85 -10.63
C GLY A 350 28.19 -9.38 -11.37
N ARG A 351 29.18 -8.82 -10.67
CA ARG A 351 30.46 -8.35 -11.26
C ARG A 351 31.54 -9.43 -11.27
N ASP A 352 31.38 -10.49 -10.49
CA ASP A 352 32.36 -11.57 -10.43
C ASP A 352 32.36 -12.37 -11.74
N LYS A 353 33.52 -12.44 -12.40
CA LYS A 353 33.70 -13.07 -13.72
C LYS A 353 34.92 -13.99 -13.76
N GLY A 354 34.90 -14.92 -14.70
CA GLY A 354 36.04 -15.78 -15.00
C GLY A 354 36.41 -16.73 -13.87
N LYS A 355 37.72 -16.96 -13.66
CA LYS A 355 38.24 -17.98 -12.73
C LYS A 355 37.85 -17.76 -11.27
N ALA A 356 37.77 -16.51 -10.83
CA ALA A 356 37.40 -16.19 -9.44
C ALA A 356 35.95 -16.61 -9.12
N ARG A 357 35.02 -16.33 -10.05
CA ARG A 357 33.63 -16.80 -9.94
C ARG A 357 33.57 -18.32 -9.92
N GLN A 358 34.26 -18.98 -10.86
CA GLN A 358 34.23 -20.45 -10.95
C GLN A 358 34.74 -21.11 -9.67
N ALA A 359 35.81 -20.58 -9.07
CA ALA A 359 36.34 -21.09 -7.80
C ALA A 359 35.31 -21.01 -6.65
N VAL A 360 34.50 -19.94 -6.58
CA VAL A 360 33.42 -19.83 -5.59
C VAL A 360 32.33 -20.87 -5.86
N LEU A 361 31.92 -21.04 -7.13
CA LEU A 361 30.89 -22.01 -7.52
C LEU A 361 31.32 -23.45 -7.25
N ASP A 362 32.55 -23.82 -7.57
CA ASP A 362 33.08 -25.17 -7.35
C ASP A 362 33.08 -25.52 -5.87
N ARG A 363 33.51 -24.58 -5.01
CA ARG A 363 33.53 -24.75 -3.55
C ARG A 363 32.12 -24.77 -2.94
N LEU A 364 31.19 -24.03 -3.54
CA LEU A 364 29.78 -24.07 -3.15
C LEU A 364 29.16 -25.44 -3.46
N ALA A 365 29.45 -25.98 -4.64
CA ALA A 365 28.96 -27.28 -5.09
C ALA A 365 29.61 -28.46 -4.35
N SER A 366 30.87 -28.33 -3.90
CA SER A 366 31.55 -29.34 -3.09
C SER A 366 31.13 -29.33 -1.61
N GLY A 367 30.55 -28.21 -1.16
CA GLY A 367 30.16 -27.97 0.24
C GLY A 367 31.29 -27.42 1.11
N GLU A 368 32.47 -27.12 0.54
CA GLU A 368 33.57 -26.47 1.25
C GLU A 368 33.23 -25.04 1.69
N LEU A 369 32.26 -24.41 1.02
CA LEU A 369 31.79 -23.07 1.35
C LEU A 369 30.46 -23.15 2.13
N PRO A 370 30.46 -23.08 3.47
CA PRO A 370 29.26 -23.25 4.29
C PRO A 370 28.32 -22.05 4.26
N LEU A 371 28.85 -20.83 4.07
CA LEU A 371 28.06 -19.60 4.05
C LEU A 371 28.36 -18.78 2.80
N LEU A 372 27.32 -18.34 2.10
CA LEU A 372 27.44 -17.48 0.93
C LEU A 372 26.60 -16.21 1.07
N VAL A 373 27.21 -15.05 0.88
CA VAL A 373 26.50 -13.77 0.72
C VAL A 373 26.46 -13.42 -0.76
N GLY A 374 25.34 -12.94 -1.27
CA GLY A 374 25.28 -12.55 -2.67
C GLY A 374 24.12 -11.64 -3.06
N THR A 375 24.08 -11.28 -4.33
CA THR A 375 22.99 -10.51 -4.92
C THR A 375 22.03 -11.42 -5.68
N HIS A 376 21.25 -10.87 -6.61
CA HIS A 376 20.44 -11.66 -7.57
C HIS A 376 21.26 -12.71 -8.36
N ALA A 377 22.59 -12.64 -8.33
CA ALA A 377 23.47 -13.67 -8.88
C ALA A 377 23.20 -15.06 -8.28
N LEU A 378 22.73 -15.15 -7.03
CA LEU A 378 22.39 -16.42 -6.36
C LEU A 378 21.29 -17.23 -7.06
N PHE A 379 20.46 -16.60 -7.89
CA PHE A 379 19.40 -17.27 -8.64
C PHE A 379 19.85 -17.86 -9.97
N GLN A 380 21.04 -17.50 -10.45
CA GLN A 380 21.51 -17.93 -11.75
C GLN A 380 21.62 -19.46 -11.79
N GLU A 381 21.33 -20.06 -12.95
CA GLU A 381 21.22 -21.52 -13.08
C GLU A 381 22.52 -22.24 -12.68
N ASP A 382 23.67 -21.62 -12.92
CA ASP A 382 25.01 -22.12 -12.60
C ASP A 382 25.34 -22.16 -11.10
N VAL A 383 24.55 -21.50 -10.25
CA VAL A 383 24.74 -21.54 -8.80
C VAL A 383 24.10 -22.79 -8.22
N ALA A 384 24.92 -23.77 -7.82
CA ALA A 384 24.49 -25.01 -7.21
C ALA A 384 25.07 -25.16 -5.80
N PHE A 385 24.20 -25.39 -4.82
CA PHE A 385 24.58 -25.75 -3.45
C PHE A 385 24.61 -27.27 -3.32
N LYS A 386 25.50 -27.78 -2.48
CA LYS A 386 25.48 -29.20 -2.07
C LYS A 386 24.29 -29.52 -1.17
N ASP A 387 24.07 -28.68 -0.15
CA ASP A 387 22.96 -28.84 0.79
C ASP A 387 22.54 -27.49 1.38
N LEU A 388 21.76 -26.69 0.64
CA LEU A 388 21.22 -25.44 1.17
C LEU A 388 20.08 -25.73 2.16
N ALA A 389 20.25 -25.33 3.42
CA ALA A 389 19.24 -25.50 4.48
C ALA A 389 18.49 -24.21 4.81
N LEU A 390 19.16 -23.05 4.75
CA LEU A 390 18.56 -21.76 5.08
C LEU A 390 18.90 -20.70 4.03
N ALA A 391 17.88 -19.98 3.57
CA ALA A 391 17.99 -18.80 2.73
C ALA A 391 17.47 -17.57 3.47
N VAL A 392 18.35 -16.60 3.71
CA VAL A 392 18.02 -15.30 4.28
C VAL A 392 17.90 -14.27 3.17
N ILE A 393 16.84 -13.47 3.18
CA ILE A 393 16.57 -12.43 2.18
C ILE A 393 16.46 -11.08 2.87
N ASP A 394 17.38 -10.15 2.56
CA ASP A 394 17.35 -8.78 3.08
C ASP A 394 16.65 -7.80 2.13
N GLU A 395 15.97 -6.79 2.70
CA GLU A 395 15.22 -5.74 1.98
C GLU A 395 14.23 -6.27 0.92
N GLN A 396 13.25 -7.05 1.39
CA GLN A 396 12.25 -7.77 0.60
C GLN A 396 11.56 -6.95 -0.51
N HIS A 397 11.36 -5.65 -0.35
CA HIS A 397 10.50 -4.84 -1.23
C HIS A 397 11.02 -4.69 -2.66
N ARG A 398 12.30 -4.98 -2.91
CA ARG A 398 12.90 -4.92 -4.25
C ARG A 398 12.85 -6.25 -5.01
N PHE A 399 12.36 -7.32 -4.39
CA PHE A 399 12.41 -8.67 -4.96
C PHE A 399 11.01 -9.26 -5.15
N GLY A 400 10.75 -9.75 -6.37
CA GLY A 400 9.46 -10.33 -6.72
C GLY A 400 9.20 -11.69 -6.07
N VAL A 401 7.92 -12.08 -5.95
CA VAL A 401 7.49 -13.38 -5.42
C VAL A 401 8.20 -14.56 -6.09
N HIS A 402 8.43 -14.46 -7.40
CA HIS A 402 9.06 -15.51 -8.22
C HIS A 402 10.52 -15.78 -7.84
N GLN A 403 11.28 -14.75 -7.47
CA GLN A 403 12.69 -14.88 -7.10
C GLN A 403 12.82 -15.65 -5.77
N ARG A 404 11.94 -15.41 -4.79
CA ARG A 404 11.93 -16.16 -3.52
C ARG A 404 11.74 -17.66 -3.72
N LEU A 405 10.88 -18.04 -4.66
CA LEU A 405 10.63 -19.44 -5.03
C LEU A 405 11.85 -20.09 -5.71
N GLN A 406 12.66 -19.33 -6.44
CA GLN A 406 13.85 -19.86 -7.12
C GLN A 406 14.98 -20.21 -6.14
N LEU A 407 15.31 -19.35 -5.17
CA LEU A 407 16.34 -19.70 -4.16
C LEU A 407 15.87 -20.82 -3.23
N SER A 408 14.58 -20.83 -2.91
CA SER A 408 13.93 -21.94 -2.22
C SER A 408 14.06 -23.27 -2.96
N ALA A 409 14.07 -23.25 -4.30
CA ALA A 409 14.18 -24.43 -5.15
C ALA A 409 15.63 -24.90 -5.36
N LYS A 410 16.64 -24.13 -4.92
CA LYS A 410 18.06 -24.50 -5.03
C LYS A 410 18.50 -25.57 -4.01
N GLY A 411 17.66 -25.89 -3.03
CA GLY A 411 17.89 -26.96 -2.06
C GLY A 411 16.61 -27.72 -1.74
N ARG A 412 16.74 -28.81 -0.99
CA ARG A 412 15.58 -29.60 -0.55
C ARG A 412 15.02 -29.00 0.73
N ALA A 413 13.76 -28.58 0.69
CA ALA A 413 13.03 -28.07 1.86
C ALA A 413 13.74 -26.90 2.58
N VAL A 414 14.29 -25.94 1.82
CA VAL A 414 15.08 -24.81 2.33
C VAL A 414 14.26 -23.89 3.22
N ASP A 415 14.63 -23.68 4.46
CA ASP A 415 14.01 -22.67 5.32
C ASP A 415 14.23 -21.27 4.77
N VAL A 416 13.23 -20.39 4.89
CA VAL A 416 13.31 -19.02 4.38
C VAL A 416 13.07 -18.02 5.50
N LEU A 417 14.07 -17.17 5.73
CA LEU A 417 14.01 -16.04 6.64
C LEU A 417 14.05 -14.75 5.82
N VAL A 418 12.99 -13.95 5.89
CA VAL A 418 12.91 -12.67 5.20
C VAL A 418 13.10 -11.55 6.20
N MET A 419 13.92 -10.55 5.88
CA MET A 419 14.17 -9.39 6.72
C MET A 419 13.63 -8.12 6.07
N THR A 420 13.05 -7.25 6.89
CA THR A 420 12.63 -5.93 6.44
C THR A 420 13.04 -4.85 7.43
N ALA A 421 13.62 -3.76 6.91
CA ALA A 421 14.03 -2.62 7.71
C ALA A 421 12.93 -1.58 7.91
N THR A 422 11.89 -1.59 7.07
CA THR A 422 10.69 -0.80 7.29
C THR A 422 9.73 -1.62 8.12
N PRO A 423 9.37 -1.16 9.33
CA PRO A 423 8.30 -1.79 10.04
C PRO A 423 7.03 -1.71 9.18
N ILE A 424 6.41 -2.86 8.95
CA ILE A 424 5.13 -3.00 8.29
C ILE A 424 4.06 -2.94 9.39
N PRO A 425 2.97 -2.16 9.21
CA PRO A 425 1.86 -2.14 10.16
C PRO A 425 1.35 -3.55 10.40
N ARG A 426 0.98 -3.87 11.64
CA ARG A 426 0.49 -5.21 11.98
C ARG A 426 -0.67 -5.66 11.07
N THR A 427 -1.57 -4.74 10.75
CA THR A 427 -2.71 -4.95 9.86
C THR A 427 -2.29 -5.26 8.42
N LEU A 428 -1.24 -4.61 7.90
CA LEU A 428 -0.67 -4.92 6.59
C LEU A 428 0.11 -6.23 6.59
N THR A 429 0.90 -6.54 7.62
CA THR A 429 1.62 -7.82 7.69
C THR A 429 0.66 -9.01 7.63
N LEU A 430 -0.48 -8.91 8.30
CA LEU A 430 -1.51 -9.96 8.33
C LEU A 430 -2.27 -10.13 7.00
N THR A 431 -2.34 -9.10 6.16
CA THR A 431 -3.09 -9.12 4.89
C THR A 431 -2.18 -9.33 3.68
N ALA A 432 -1.01 -8.71 3.67
CA ALA A 432 -0.04 -8.73 2.57
C ALA A 432 0.96 -9.90 2.64
N TYR A 433 1.33 -10.28 3.87
CA TYR A 433 2.37 -11.26 4.16
C TYR A 433 1.85 -12.34 5.11
N GLY A 434 0.53 -12.48 5.17
CA GLY A 434 -0.19 -13.44 5.99
C GLY A 434 -0.01 -14.89 5.54
N ASP A 435 1.04 -15.21 4.80
CA ASP A 435 1.60 -16.55 4.61
C ASP A 435 2.80 -16.82 5.56
N MET A 436 3.48 -15.78 6.07
CA MET A 436 4.70 -15.91 6.87
C MET A 436 4.45 -15.77 8.38
N ASP A 437 5.16 -16.53 9.21
CA ASP A 437 5.24 -16.26 10.66
C ASP A 437 6.08 -15.00 10.91
N VAL A 438 5.87 -14.25 12.00
CA VAL A 438 6.49 -12.92 12.18
C VAL A 438 7.21 -12.82 13.52
N SER A 439 8.49 -12.49 13.49
CA SER A 439 9.27 -12.09 14.69
C SER A 439 9.57 -10.59 14.64
N ARG A 440 9.51 -9.91 15.77
CA ARG A 440 9.66 -8.46 15.87
C ARG A 440 10.82 -8.07 16.79
N LEU A 441 11.70 -7.22 16.28
CA LEU A 441 12.76 -6.58 17.04
C LEU A 441 12.28 -5.19 17.47
N THR A 442 11.72 -5.12 18.68
CA THR A 442 11.14 -3.89 19.27
C THR A 442 12.18 -3.04 20.01
N GLU A 443 13.33 -3.63 20.38
CA GLU A 443 14.38 -2.94 21.12
C GLU A 443 15.52 -2.49 20.19
N LYS A 444 16.08 -1.31 20.47
CA LYS A 444 17.33 -0.84 19.84
C LYS A 444 18.53 -1.32 20.68
N PRO A 445 19.67 -1.69 20.05
CA PRO A 445 20.88 -2.04 20.79
C PRO A 445 21.38 -0.91 21.71
N ALA A 446 22.02 -1.27 22.82
CA ALA A 446 22.56 -0.31 23.78
C ALA A 446 23.62 0.62 23.15
N GLY A 447 23.64 1.89 23.57
CA GLY A 447 24.62 2.90 23.12
C GLY A 447 24.16 3.83 22.00
N ARG A 448 23.00 3.57 21.38
CA ARG A 448 22.47 4.45 20.32
C ARG A 448 21.71 5.65 20.89
N LYS A 449 22.14 6.86 20.55
CA LYS A 449 21.46 8.11 20.93
C LYS A 449 20.30 8.41 19.96
N PRO A 450 19.18 8.97 20.45
CA PRO A 450 18.08 9.41 19.58
C PRO A 450 18.55 10.50 18.61
N VAL A 451 17.99 10.48 17.40
CA VAL A 451 18.21 11.48 16.34
C VAL A 451 17.27 12.65 16.58
N GLN A 452 17.84 13.81 16.90
CA GLN A 452 17.06 15.03 17.08
C GLN A 452 16.42 15.44 15.74
N THR A 453 15.11 15.29 15.62
CA THR A 453 14.37 15.57 14.39
C THR A 453 13.67 16.93 14.52
N VAL A 454 13.88 17.83 13.56
CA VAL A 454 13.26 19.16 13.55
C VAL A 454 12.68 19.47 12.17
N THR A 455 11.57 20.18 12.16
CA THR A 455 10.88 20.64 10.95
C THR A 455 11.20 22.11 10.71
N ILE A 456 11.66 22.47 9.52
CA ILE A 456 12.10 23.83 9.16
C ILE A 456 11.43 24.24 7.84
N ALA A 457 10.98 25.49 7.71
CA ALA A 457 10.46 25.97 6.44
C ALA A 457 11.61 26.23 5.43
N LEU A 458 11.35 25.99 4.14
CA LEU A 458 12.35 26.09 3.07
C LEU A 458 12.91 27.50 2.89
N ASP A 459 12.16 28.54 3.26
CA ASP A 459 12.60 29.94 3.26
C ASP A 459 13.81 30.19 4.18
N ARG A 460 14.01 29.34 5.20
CA ARG A 460 15.16 29.40 6.13
C ARG A 460 16.36 28.56 5.67
N LEU A 461 16.46 28.28 4.38
CA LEU A 461 17.53 27.48 3.80
C LEU A 461 18.93 27.99 4.14
N GLU A 462 19.17 29.29 4.03
CA GLU A 462 20.49 29.89 4.30
C GLU A 462 20.92 29.67 5.75
N GLU A 463 19.99 29.73 6.71
CA GLU A 463 20.27 29.43 8.11
C GLU A 463 20.72 27.98 8.31
N VAL A 464 20.08 27.04 7.61
CA VAL A 464 20.45 25.62 7.62
C VAL A 464 21.86 25.42 7.08
N VAL A 465 22.20 26.07 5.96
CA VAL A 465 23.54 26.02 5.36
C VAL A 465 24.61 26.54 6.33
N HIS A 466 24.39 27.70 6.96
CA HIS A 466 25.31 28.23 7.97
C HIS A 466 25.45 27.29 9.19
N GLY A 467 24.37 26.62 9.59
CA GLY A 467 24.42 25.60 10.64
C GLY A 467 25.28 24.40 10.25
N ILE A 468 25.15 23.93 9.02
CA ILE A 468 25.92 22.82 8.46
C ILE A 468 27.40 23.18 8.34
N GLN A 469 27.73 24.41 7.97
CA GLN A 469 29.12 24.88 7.92
C GLN A 469 29.85 24.70 9.26
N ARG A 470 29.19 25.05 10.37
CA ARG A 470 29.74 24.80 11.72
C ARG A 470 29.93 23.30 11.96
N LYS A 471 28.95 22.46 11.64
CA LYS A 471 29.04 21.01 11.83
C LYS A 471 30.12 20.35 11.00
N VAL A 472 30.28 20.74 9.74
CA VAL A 472 31.34 20.26 8.86
C VAL A 472 32.71 20.67 9.41
N SER A 473 32.85 21.87 9.97
CA SER A 473 34.09 22.30 10.63
C SER A 473 34.44 21.49 11.89
N GLU A 474 33.44 20.89 12.55
CA GLU A 474 33.59 19.94 13.66
C GLU A 474 33.89 18.50 13.19
N GLY A 475 34.06 18.28 11.87
CA GLY A 475 34.33 16.98 11.27
C GLY A 475 33.08 16.11 11.10
N ALA A 476 31.89 16.70 11.06
CA ALA A 476 30.66 15.99 10.71
C ALA A 476 30.52 15.84 9.19
N ARG A 477 29.93 14.72 8.76
CA ARG A 477 29.46 14.55 7.38
C ARG A 477 27.94 14.71 7.30
N VAL A 478 27.46 15.17 6.15
CA VAL A 478 26.06 15.57 5.94
C VAL A 478 25.47 14.88 4.73
N TYR A 479 24.31 14.26 4.91
CA TYR A 479 23.45 13.84 3.81
C TYR A 479 22.47 14.95 3.47
N TRP A 480 22.34 15.25 2.18
CA TRP A 480 21.41 16.24 1.66
C TRP A 480 20.52 15.61 0.59
N VAL A 481 19.24 15.42 0.89
CA VAL A 481 18.29 14.69 0.04
C VAL A 481 17.33 15.66 -0.65
N CYS A 482 17.28 15.56 -1.98
CA CYS A 482 16.28 16.26 -2.81
C CYS A 482 15.21 15.27 -3.32
N PRO A 483 13.91 15.64 -3.33
CA PRO A 483 12.85 14.75 -3.84
C PRO A 483 12.91 14.56 -5.34
N LEU A 484 12.22 13.50 -5.78
CA LEU A 484 11.78 13.33 -7.17
C LEU A 484 10.40 14.00 -7.33
N VAL A 485 10.14 14.56 -8.51
CA VAL A 485 8.86 15.14 -8.93
C VAL A 485 8.18 14.10 -9.82
N ASP A 486 6.98 13.66 -9.43
CA ASP A 486 6.22 12.57 -10.08
C ASP A 486 5.89 12.79 -11.58
N GLU A 487 6.19 13.96 -12.15
CA GLU A 487 5.83 14.31 -13.52
C GLU A 487 6.99 14.28 -14.53
N SER A 488 8.27 14.29 -14.12
CA SER A 488 9.39 14.04 -15.06
C SER A 488 10.76 13.78 -14.40
N GLU A 489 11.43 12.69 -14.80
CA GLU A 489 12.81 12.40 -14.39
C GLU A 489 13.86 13.42 -14.91
N GLN A 490 13.48 14.36 -15.78
CA GLN A 490 14.38 15.41 -16.28
C GLN A 490 14.42 16.59 -15.31
N THR A 491 13.29 16.96 -14.70
CA THR A 491 13.19 18.01 -13.69
C THR A 491 13.93 17.64 -12.41
N ASP A 492 13.96 16.34 -12.06
CA ASP A 492 14.59 15.83 -10.84
C ASP A 492 16.12 15.94 -10.84
N LEU A 493 16.71 15.67 -12.01
CA LEU A 493 18.14 15.85 -12.23
C LEU A 493 18.51 17.32 -12.05
N ALA A 494 17.66 18.23 -12.52
CA ALA A 494 17.90 19.67 -12.41
C ALA A 494 17.93 20.11 -10.94
N ALA A 495 16.96 19.68 -10.11
CA ALA A 495 16.89 20.08 -8.70
C ALA A 495 18.11 19.64 -7.88
N ALA A 496 18.53 18.37 -8.00
CA ALA A 496 19.71 17.87 -7.29
C ALA A 496 21.02 18.50 -7.80
N THR A 497 21.12 18.77 -9.11
CA THR A 497 22.30 19.40 -9.71
C THR A 497 22.39 20.89 -9.35
N GLU A 498 21.27 21.60 -9.34
CA GLU A 498 21.20 22.99 -8.89
C GLU A 498 21.59 23.09 -7.41
N ARG A 499 21.07 22.19 -6.57
CA ARG A 499 21.45 22.15 -5.17
C ARG A 499 22.92 21.83 -4.96
N HIS A 500 23.47 20.91 -5.74
CA HIS A 500 24.90 20.61 -5.74
C HIS A 500 25.72 21.85 -6.09
N ALA A 501 25.37 22.59 -7.14
CA ALA A 501 26.05 23.82 -7.53
C ALA A 501 25.98 24.89 -6.44
N PHE A 502 24.80 25.07 -5.83
CA PHE A 502 24.59 26.00 -4.72
C PHE A 502 25.46 25.65 -3.50
N LEU A 503 25.45 24.39 -3.06
CA LEU A 503 26.27 23.97 -1.91
C LEU A 503 27.77 23.98 -2.24
N ARG A 504 28.16 23.67 -3.47
CA ARG A 504 29.56 23.76 -3.91
C ARG A 504 30.10 25.20 -3.82
N ALA A 505 29.26 26.21 -4.01
CA ALA A 505 29.66 27.60 -3.82
C ALA A 505 30.05 27.91 -2.36
N THR A 506 29.49 27.21 -1.38
CA THR A 506 29.77 27.39 0.06
C THR A 506 30.84 26.43 0.58
N PHE A 507 30.80 25.16 0.17
CA PHE A 507 31.63 24.07 0.72
C PHE A 507 32.78 23.64 -0.20
N GLY A 508 32.89 24.24 -1.40
CA GLY A 508 33.90 23.91 -2.40
C GLY A 508 33.77 22.49 -2.93
N ASP A 509 34.90 21.89 -3.31
CA ASP A 509 34.95 20.55 -3.93
C ASP A 509 34.68 19.38 -2.95
N ARG A 510 34.31 19.69 -1.69
CA ARG A 510 33.94 18.68 -0.67
C ARG A 510 32.47 18.24 -0.77
N VAL A 511 31.76 18.63 -1.83
CA VAL A 511 30.35 18.28 -2.09
C VAL A 511 30.25 17.25 -3.21
N GLY A 512 29.73 16.07 -2.90
CA GLY A 512 29.39 15.04 -3.87
C GLY A 512 27.96 15.12 -4.39
N LEU A 513 27.71 14.58 -5.58
CA LEU A 513 26.38 14.41 -6.17
C LEU A 513 26.13 12.94 -6.51
N VAL A 514 25.01 12.38 -6.07
CA VAL A 514 24.55 11.04 -6.47
C VAL A 514 23.09 11.07 -6.93
N HIS A 515 22.84 10.63 -8.17
CA HIS A 515 21.47 10.57 -8.71
C HIS A 515 21.23 9.30 -9.54
N GLY A 516 19.95 8.96 -9.78
CA GLY A 516 19.51 7.70 -10.39
C GLY A 516 20.14 7.39 -11.75
N LYS A 517 20.38 8.42 -12.57
CA LYS A 517 20.97 8.31 -13.93
C LYS A 517 22.49 8.11 -13.99
N MET A 518 23.23 8.22 -12.88
CA MET A 518 24.67 7.96 -12.89
C MET A 518 24.94 6.48 -13.16
N ARG A 519 26.04 6.18 -13.86
CA ARG A 519 26.49 4.79 -14.07
C ARG A 519 26.92 4.20 -12.72
N GLY A 520 26.75 2.89 -12.57
CA GLY A 520 27.09 2.17 -11.34
C GLY A 520 28.48 2.50 -10.79
N PRO A 521 29.55 2.41 -11.61
CA PRO A 521 30.91 2.74 -11.16
C PRO A 521 31.08 4.18 -10.66
N ASP A 522 30.42 5.15 -11.30
CA ASP A 522 30.52 6.57 -10.92
C ASP A 522 29.82 6.83 -9.58
N LYS A 523 28.66 6.18 -9.34
CA LYS A 523 27.98 6.22 -8.04
C LYS A 523 28.86 5.62 -6.95
N ASP A 524 29.43 4.44 -7.21
CA ASP A 524 30.27 3.74 -6.25
C ASP A 524 31.48 4.59 -5.85
N ALA A 525 32.11 5.27 -6.83
CA ALA A 525 33.25 6.15 -6.58
C ALA A 525 32.90 7.35 -5.70
N VAL A 526 31.77 8.03 -5.95
CA VAL A 526 31.33 9.15 -5.11
C VAL A 526 30.95 8.69 -3.70
N MET A 527 30.27 7.54 -3.59
CA MET A 527 29.91 6.97 -2.29
C MET A 527 31.15 6.54 -1.49
N ALA A 528 32.16 5.97 -2.14
CA ALA A 528 33.44 5.63 -1.52
C ALA A 528 34.17 6.89 -1.02
N ALA A 529 34.27 7.93 -1.86
CA ALA A 529 34.89 9.20 -1.48
C ALA A 529 34.19 9.86 -0.28
N PHE A 530 32.87 9.73 -0.16
CA PHE A 530 32.11 10.20 1.01
C PHE A 530 32.33 9.33 2.26
N ALA A 531 32.44 8.01 2.09
CA ALA A 531 32.72 7.08 3.20
C ALA A 531 34.17 7.22 3.72
N GLU A 532 35.13 7.49 2.86
CA GLU A 532 36.55 7.71 3.20
C GLU A 532 36.81 9.12 3.77
N GLY A 533 35.86 10.04 3.61
CA GLY A 533 35.93 11.40 4.15
C GLY A 533 36.60 12.42 3.22
N SER A 534 36.77 12.08 1.93
CA SER A 534 37.15 13.06 0.91
C SER A 534 36.04 14.06 0.60
N LEU A 535 34.78 13.69 0.87
CA LEU A 535 33.60 14.54 0.75
C LEU A 535 32.91 14.69 2.11
N ASP A 536 32.45 15.91 2.41
CA ASP A 536 31.73 16.20 3.65
C ASP A 536 30.22 16.24 3.47
N VAL A 537 29.77 16.66 2.29
CA VAL A 537 28.35 16.83 1.98
C VAL A 537 28.03 15.96 0.77
N LEU A 538 27.03 15.10 0.91
CA LEU A 538 26.52 14.27 -0.19
C LEU A 538 25.12 14.74 -0.57
N VAL A 539 25.01 15.39 -1.73
CA VAL A 539 23.73 15.75 -2.34
C VAL A 539 23.23 14.56 -3.14
N ALA A 540 22.01 14.12 -2.88
CA ALA A 540 21.45 13.02 -3.65
C ALA A 540 19.93 13.03 -3.72
N THR A 541 19.42 12.32 -4.73
CA THR A 541 17.99 12.01 -4.80
C THR A 541 17.66 10.81 -3.89
N THR A 542 16.47 10.22 -4.04
CA THR A 542 16.00 9.01 -3.33
C THR A 542 16.94 7.78 -3.42
N VAL A 543 18.05 7.87 -4.17
CA VAL A 543 19.05 6.81 -4.33
C VAL A 543 19.87 6.53 -3.05
N ILE A 544 19.90 7.44 -2.06
CA ILE A 544 20.57 7.18 -0.75
C ILE A 544 19.90 6.05 0.04
N GLU A 545 18.71 5.58 -0.37
CA GLU A 545 18.15 4.32 0.13
C GLU A 545 19.13 3.14 0.05
N VAL A 546 20.19 3.20 -0.77
CA VAL A 546 21.17 2.11 -0.90
C VAL A 546 22.33 2.24 0.10
N GLY A 547 22.09 1.69 1.29
CA GLY A 547 23.06 0.80 1.97
C GLY A 547 24.22 1.40 2.77
N VAL A 548 24.92 2.44 2.31
CA VAL A 548 26.25 2.77 2.88
C VAL A 548 26.15 3.25 4.34
N ASN A 549 26.96 2.63 5.21
CA ASN A 549 27.08 2.98 6.62
C ASN A 549 28.26 3.95 6.82
N VAL A 550 27.99 5.20 7.18
CA VAL A 550 29.01 6.21 7.48
C VAL A 550 28.81 6.72 8.91
N PRO A 551 29.54 6.19 9.92
CA PRO A 551 29.36 6.57 11.33
C PRO A 551 29.54 8.07 11.60
N GLU A 552 30.38 8.75 10.82
CA GLU A 552 30.66 10.19 10.91
C GLU A 552 29.53 11.06 10.32
N ALA A 553 28.59 10.47 9.58
CA ALA A 553 27.43 11.17 9.06
C ALA A 553 26.40 11.39 10.18
N THR A 554 26.40 12.61 10.71
CA THR A 554 25.59 12.99 11.89
C THR A 554 24.46 13.95 11.55
N VAL A 555 24.41 14.48 10.32
CA VAL A 555 23.34 15.40 9.89
C VAL A 555 22.66 14.86 8.64
N MET A 556 21.33 14.78 8.68
CA MET A 556 20.46 14.45 7.55
C MET A 556 19.59 15.67 7.23
N VAL A 557 19.64 16.15 5.99
CA VAL A 557 18.77 17.23 5.49
C VAL A 557 17.89 16.65 4.40
N ILE A 558 16.58 16.84 4.52
CA ILE A 558 15.60 16.39 3.54
C ILE A 558 14.82 17.61 3.06
N GLU A 559 15.02 18.01 1.81
CA GLU A 559 14.24 19.07 1.17
C GLU A 559 12.85 18.59 0.77
N HIS A 560 11.87 19.49 0.83
CA HIS A 560 10.48 19.20 0.47
C HIS A 560 9.98 17.87 1.07
N ALA A 561 10.22 17.70 2.38
CA ALA A 561 9.91 16.49 3.12
C ALA A 561 8.43 16.10 3.01
N GLU A 562 7.53 17.06 2.76
CA GLU A 562 6.10 16.83 2.49
C GLU A 562 5.80 15.93 1.29
N ARG A 563 6.74 15.83 0.33
CA ARG A 563 6.61 15.03 -0.89
C ARG A 563 6.96 13.57 -0.68
N PHE A 564 7.62 13.24 0.43
CA PHE A 564 8.03 11.87 0.72
C PHE A 564 6.96 11.12 1.52
N GLY A 565 6.90 9.81 1.30
CA GLY A 565 6.16 8.91 2.17
C GLY A 565 6.80 8.83 3.56
N LEU A 566 6.00 8.60 4.61
CA LEU A 566 6.50 8.58 5.99
C LEU A 566 7.55 7.48 6.21
N ALA A 567 7.34 6.31 5.59
CA ALA A 567 8.31 5.21 5.61
C ALA A 567 9.66 5.58 4.96
N GLN A 568 9.65 6.34 3.85
CA GLN A 568 10.88 6.80 3.18
C GLN A 568 11.62 7.80 4.06
N LEU A 569 10.90 8.77 4.65
CA LEU A 569 11.49 9.73 5.59
C LEU A 569 12.13 9.02 6.78
N HIS A 570 11.48 7.98 7.32
CA HIS A 570 12.02 7.17 8.41
C HIS A 570 13.30 6.41 8.01
N GLN A 571 13.33 5.80 6.81
CA GLN A 571 14.53 5.14 6.28
C GLN A 571 15.68 6.13 6.11
N LEU A 572 15.42 7.32 5.56
CA LEU A 572 16.41 8.39 5.39
C LEU A 572 16.93 8.86 6.75
N ARG A 573 16.05 9.12 7.72
CA ARG A 573 16.44 9.46 9.10
C ARG A 573 17.34 8.37 9.71
N GLY A 574 17.05 7.10 9.45
CA GLY A 574 17.84 5.95 9.92
C GLY A 574 19.24 5.81 9.31
N ARG A 575 19.61 6.64 8.32
CA ARG A 575 20.96 6.70 7.75
C ARG A 575 21.95 7.45 8.63
N VAL A 576 21.47 8.27 9.56
CA VAL A 576 22.30 8.95 10.58
C VAL A 576 22.09 8.32 11.97
N GLY A 577 22.90 8.73 12.95
CA GLY A 577 22.80 8.18 14.32
C GLY A 577 23.34 6.76 14.45
N ARG A 578 24.42 6.43 13.70
CA ARG A 578 25.08 5.12 13.74
C ARG A 578 26.34 5.09 14.61
N GLY A 579 26.90 6.25 14.98
CA GLY A 579 27.99 6.38 15.94
C GLY A 579 27.52 6.90 17.31
N GLU A 580 28.47 7.18 18.19
CA GLU A 580 28.21 7.73 19.55
C GLU A 580 27.89 9.23 19.57
N LYS A 581 28.15 9.91 18.44
CA LYS A 581 27.91 11.36 18.28
C LYS A 581 26.41 11.65 18.17
N PRO A 582 25.90 12.71 18.82
CA PRO A 582 24.54 13.19 18.61
C PRO A 582 24.29 13.45 17.12
N SER A 583 23.15 13.00 16.61
CA SER A 583 22.77 13.17 15.21
C SER A 583 21.47 13.97 15.09
N SER A 584 21.31 14.69 13.99
CA SER A 584 20.16 15.54 13.71
C SER A 584 19.56 15.26 12.34
N CYS A 585 18.23 15.32 12.25
CA CYS A 585 17.48 15.20 11.00
C CYS A 585 16.64 16.47 10.80
N LEU A 586 16.92 17.21 9.74
CA LEU A 586 16.24 18.44 9.35
C LEU A 586 15.25 18.11 8.23
N LEU A 587 13.95 18.23 8.53
CA LEU A 587 12.86 18.07 7.57
C LEU A 587 12.47 19.45 7.05
N MET A 588 12.94 19.81 5.86
CA MET A 588 12.61 21.09 5.24
C MET A 588 11.32 20.97 4.44
N PHE A 589 10.41 21.95 4.56
CA PHE A 589 9.09 21.90 3.93
C PHE A 589 8.64 23.23 3.32
N ASP A 590 7.75 23.18 2.33
CA ASP A 590 7.13 24.37 1.74
C ASP A 590 6.07 24.96 2.68
N SER A 591 6.00 26.28 2.77
CA SER A 591 5.05 27.03 3.61
C SER A 591 3.59 26.59 3.43
N ASN A 592 3.22 26.08 2.25
CA ASN A 592 1.87 25.65 1.91
C ASN A 592 1.62 24.15 2.18
N LEU A 593 1.63 23.74 3.44
CA LEU A 593 1.35 22.36 3.84
C LEU A 593 -0.15 22.03 3.88
N THR A 594 -0.51 20.89 3.28
CA THR A 594 -1.79 20.23 3.56
C THR A 594 -1.85 19.72 4.99
N GLU A 595 -3.05 19.48 5.53
CA GLU A 595 -3.23 18.91 6.87
C GLU A 595 -2.58 17.52 7.00
N THR A 596 -2.69 16.70 5.94
CA THR A 596 -2.07 15.37 5.87
C THR A 596 -0.54 15.45 5.86
N ALA A 597 0.06 16.35 5.09
CA ALA A 597 1.51 16.55 5.07
C ALA A 597 2.03 17.05 6.42
N ARG A 598 1.30 17.97 7.07
CA ARG A 598 1.62 18.45 8.42
C ARG A 598 1.57 17.32 9.45
N ALA A 599 0.56 16.46 9.39
CA ALA A 599 0.45 15.30 10.27
C ALA A 599 1.63 14.34 10.08
N ARG A 600 2.02 14.02 8.84
CA ARG A 600 3.19 13.17 8.54
C ARG A 600 4.48 13.71 9.15
N LEU A 601 4.81 14.97 8.88
CA LEU A 601 6.04 15.59 9.40
C LEU A 601 6.03 15.65 10.93
N LYS A 602 4.87 15.91 11.54
CA LYS A 602 4.70 15.88 12.99
C LYS A 602 4.98 14.49 13.55
N THR A 603 4.44 13.43 12.96
CA THR A 603 4.69 12.06 13.41
C THR A 603 6.17 11.72 13.42
N LEU A 604 6.90 12.05 12.35
CA LEU A 604 8.34 11.76 12.29
C LEU A 604 9.15 12.57 13.31
N ARG A 605 8.69 13.79 13.65
CA ARG A 605 9.31 14.62 14.68
C ARG A 605 9.06 14.09 16.09
N ASP A 606 7.84 13.62 16.35
CA ASP A 606 7.37 13.29 17.69
C ASP A 606 7.73 11.85 18.11
N THR A 607 7.99 10.93 17.17
CA THR A 607 8.40 9.55 17.48
C THR A 607 9.58 9.03 16.65
N GLU A 608 10.39 8.20 17.28
CA GLU A 608 11.42 7.40 16.62
C GLU A 608 11.04 5.95 16.37
N ASP A 609 9.91 5.50 16.91
CA ASP A 609 9.46 4.13 16.79
C ASP A 609 8.93 3.87 15.39
N GLY A 610 9.69 3.11 14.60
CA GLY A 610 9.31 2.77 13.24
C GLY A 610 7.99 2.01 13.13
N PHE A 611 7.55 1.27 14.16
CA PHE A 611 6.25 0.58 14.15
C PHE A 611 5.09 1.58 14.29
N VAL A 612 5.21 2.55 15.20
CA VAL A 612 4.22 3.63 15.36
C VAL A 612 4.14 4.48 14.08
N ILE A 613 5.30 4.80 13.51
CA ILE A 613 5.39 5.51 12.23
C ILE A 613 4.67 4.73 11.13
N ALA A 614 4.90 3.43 11.03
CA ALA A 614 4.24 2.62 10.01
C ALA A 614 2.71 2.62 10.15
N GLU A 615 2.19 2.45 11.37
CA GLU A 615 0.74 2.49 11.63
C GLU A 615 0.13 3.84 11.25
N GLU A 616 0.81 4.92 11.57
CA GLU A 616 0.39 6.27 11.23
C GLU A 616 0.50 6.55 9.72
N ASP A 617 1.49 6.00 9.02
CA ASP A 617 1.59 6.07 7.55
C ASP A 617 0.38 5.41 6.89
N LEU A 618 -0.03 4.23 7.37
CA LEU A 618 -1.23 3.54 6.89
C LEU A 618 -2.50 4.36 7.16
N ARG A 619 -2.61 4.94 8.36
CA ARG A 619 -3.75 5.77 8.75
C ARG A 619 -3.85 7.04 7.90
N LEU A 620 -2.73 7.73 7.66
CA LEU A 620 -2.68 9.01 6.94
C LEU A 620 -2.79 8.87 5.42
N ARG A 621 -2.45 7.72 4.85
CA ARG A 621 -2.64 7.43 3.41
C ARG A 621 -4.05 6.91 3.09
N GLY A 622 -4.71 6.27 4.06
CA GLY A 622 -5.89 5.46 3.80
C GLY A 622 -5.53 4.19 3.01
N ALA A 623 -6.33 3.13 3.10
CA ALA A 623 -6.01 1.84 2.48
C ALA A 623 -5.93 1.87 0.93
N GLY A 624 -6.44 2.93 0.29
CA GLY A 624 -6.60 3.04 -1.17
C GLY A 624 -5.32 3.37 -1.96
N GLU A 625 -4.29 3.97 -1.35
CA GLU A 625 -3.06 4.41 -2.04
C GLU A 625 -1.78 3.67 -1.61
N VAL A 626 -1.89 2.63 -0.79
CA VAL A 626 -0.73 1.83 -0.32
C VAL A 626 0.00 1.12 -1.49
N LEU A 627 -0.64 1.01 -2.65
CA LEU A 627 -0.12 0.30 -3.81
C LEU A 627 -0.13 1.23 -5.04
N GLY A 628 0.79 2.18 -5.07
CA GLY A 628 1.15 2.88 -6.30
C GLY A 628 1.37 1.85 -7.42
N THR A 629 0.54 1.94 -8.45
CA THR A 629 0.75 1.40 -9.81
C THR A 629 1.31 -0.02 -9.92
N ARG A 630 0.43 -1.04 -9.87
CA ARG A 630 0.58 -2.37 -10.52
C ARG A 630 1.90 -3.17 -10.32
N GLN A 631 2.84 -2.73 -9.47
CA GLN A 631 4.17 -3.34 -9.35
C GLN A 631 4.38 -4.11 -8.03
N SER A 632 3.65 -3.79 -6.97
CA SER A 632 3.55 -4.63 -5.77
C SER A 632 2.36 -5.56 -5.95
N GLY A 633 2.62 -6.85 -6.18
CA GLY A 633 1.64 -7.89 -6.53
C GLY A 633 0.59 -8.24 -5.46
N LEU A 634 0.10 -7.25 -4.71
CA LEU A 634 -1.00 -7.35 -3.74
C LEU A 634 -2.24 -6.68 -4.34
N PRO A 635 -3.43 -7.30 -4.28
CA PRO A 635 -4.66 -6.63 -4.70
C PRO A 635 -5.06 -5.57 -3.67
N GLY A 636 -5.38 -4.36 -4.11
CA GLY A 636 -6.06 -3.38 -3.25
C GLY A 636 -7.41 -3.93 -2.77
N PHE A 637 -7.79 -3.61 -1.54
CA PHE A 637 -9.13 -3.89 -1.01
C PHE A 637 -10.15 -3.00 -1.72
N ARG A 638 -11.27 -3.58 -2.14
CA ARG A 638 -12.35 -2.87 -2.86
C ARG A 638 -13.39 -2.31 -1.90
N MET A 639 -13.63 -3.01 -0.79
CA MET A 639 -14.63 -2.67 0.22
C MET A 639 -13.99 -2.27 1.54
N ALA A 640 -12.97 -3.00 1.97
CA ALA A 640 -12.38 -2.83 3.28
C ALA A 640 -11.32 -1.72 3.28
N ASP A 641 -11.59 -0.63 3.99
CA ASP A 641 -10.54 0.29 4.45
C ASP A 641 -9.88 -0.25 5.73
N LEU A 642 -8.61 -0.66 5.66
CA LEU A 642 -7.86 -1.18 6.82
C LEU A 642 -7.66 -0.16 7.94
N ALA A 643 -7.70 1.15 7.64
CA ALA A 643 -7.59 2.19 8.66
C ALA A 643 -8.86 2.25 9.53
N VAL A 644 -10.02 1.94 8.93
CA VAL A 644 -11.33 1.98 9.60
C VAL A 644 -11.72 0.60 10.15
N HIS A 645 -11.43 -0.47 9.40
CA HIS A 645 -11.91 -1.83 9.67
C HIS A 645 -10.88 -2.73 10.37
N GLY A 646 -9.91 -2.16 11.08
CA GLY A 646 -8.86 -2.92 11.77
C GLY A 646 -9.42 -3.99 12.73
N ASP A 647 -10.49 -3.66 13.46
CA ASP A 647 -11.17 -4.60 14.36
C ASP A 647 -11.83 -5.76 13.61
N LEU A 648 -12.42 -5.50 12.43
CA LEU A 648 -13.03 -6.53 11.60
C LEU A 648 -11.98 -7.49 11.04
N LEU A 649 -10.78 -7.00 10.72
CA LEU A 649 -9.68 -7.85 10.26
C LEU A 649 -9.25 -8.86 11.33
N ALA A 650 -9.16 -8.43 12.60
CA ALA A 650 -8.82 -9.32 13.69
C ALA A 650 -9.85 -10.45 13.85
N VAL A 651 -11.14 -10.11 13.80
CA VAL A 651 -12.22 -11.10 13.87
C VAL A 651 -12.23 -12.02 12.66
N ALA A 652 -12.11 -11.48 11.44
CA ALA A 652 -12.08 -12.26 10.21
C ALA A 652 -10.91 -13.25 10.19
N ARG A 653 -9.76 -12.87 10.75
CA ARG A 653 -8.61 -13.76 10.92
C ARG A 653 -8.92 -14.88 11.89
N ASP A 654 -9.47 -14.57 13.06
CA ASP A 654 -9.75 -15.58 14.07
C ASP A 654 -10.85 -16.57 13.60
N ASP A 655 -11.84 -16.09 12.85
CA ASP A 655 -12.86 -16.90 12.18
C ASP A 655 -12.25 -17.79 11.08
N ALA A 656 -11.43 -17.23 10.19
CA ALA A 656 -10.72 -18.00 9.18
C ALA A 656 -9.84 -19.10 9.79
N ARG A 657 -9.18 -18.83 10.93
CA ARG A 657 -8.36 -19.83 11.64
C ARG A 657 -9.25 -20.96 12.14
N LEU A 658 -10.36 -20.63 12.80
CA LEU A 658 -11.29 -21.62 13.30
C LEU A 658 -11.85 -22.51 12.19
N VAL A 659 -12.15 -21.93 11.02
CA VAL A 659 -12.60 -22.67 9.83
C VAL A 659 -11.51 -23.63 9.37
N VAL A 660 -10.28 -23.16 9.16
CA VAL A 660 -9.19 -24.02 8.65
C VAL A 660 -8.81 -25.13 9.63
N ASP A 661 -8.87 -24.86 10.94
CA ASP A 661 -8.56 -25.86 11.97
C ASP A 661 -9.65 -26.96 12.06
N ARG A 662 -10.92 -26.65 11.77
CA ARG A 662 -12.05 -27.58 11.89
C ARG A 662 -12.49 -28.23 10.58
N ASP A 663 -12.39 -27.49 9.48
CA ASP A 663 -12.83 -27.87 8.13
C ASP A 663 -11.78 -27.44 7.09
N PRO A 664 -10.58 -28.04 7.12
CA PRO A 664 -9.46 -27.64 6.26
C PRO A 664 -9.75 -27.80 4.78
N ASP A 665 -10.66 -28.72 4.41
CA ASP A 665 -11.03 -29.00 3.03
C ASP A 665 -12.30 -28.24 2.57
N LEU A 666 -12.89 -27.42 3.46
CA LEU A 666 -14.13 -26.67 3.23
C LEU A 666 -15.29 -27.55 2.75
N ALA A 667 -15.48 -28.71 3.36
CA ALA A 667 -16.48 -29.70 2.97
C ALA A 667 -17.85 -29.47 3.62
N SER A 668 -17.89 -28.83 4.79
CA SER A 668 -19.13 -28.53 5.50
C SER A 668 -20.03 -27.56 4.71
N PRO A 669 -21.34 -27.45 5.02
CA PRO A 669 -22.21 -26.49 4.35
C PRO A 669 -21.67 -25.05 4.39
N ARG A 670 -21.16 -24.61 5.55
CA ARG A 670 -20.49 -23.30 5.70
C ARG A 670 -19.18 -23.26 4.91
N GLY A 671 -18.41 -24.34 4.89
CA GLY A 671 -17.21 -24.47 4.07
C GLY A 671 -17.48 -24.27 2.58
N GLN A 672 -18.57 -24.84 2.05
CA GLN A 672 -18.98 -24.67 0.66
C GLN A 672 -19.40 -23.23 0.35
N ALA A 673 -20.09 -22.56 1.27
CA ALA A 673 -20.39 -21.13 1.17
C ALA A 673 -19.11 -20.28 1.18
N LEU A 674 -18.16 -20.57 2.06
CA LEU A 674 -16.84 -19.92 2.11
C LEU A 674 -16.01 -20.17 0.85
N ARG A 675 -16.11 -21.36 0.25
CA ARG A 675 -15.49 -21.65 -1.05
C ARG A 675 -16.08 -20.77 -2.15
N THR A 676 -17.39 -20.53 -2.11
CA THR A 676 -18.07 -19.60 -3.02
C THR A 676 -17.59 -18.18 -2.80
N LEU A 677 -17.44 -17.74 -1.54
CA LEU A 677 -16.84 -16.45 -1.18
C LEU A 677 -15.42 -16.28 -1.76
N LEU A 678 -14.56 -17.30 -1.64
CA LEU A 678 -13.20 -17.25 -2.21
C LEU A 678 -13.21 -17.02 -3.72
N TYR A 679 -14.10 -17.71 -4.45
CA TYR A 679 -14.24 -17.51 -5.89
C TYR A 679 -14.86 -16.15 -6.26
N LEU A 680 -15.78 -15.64 -5.43
CA LEU A 680 -16.41 -14.33 -5.61
C LEU A 680 -15.39 -13.18 -5.53
N PHE A 681 -14.41 -13.29 -4.63
CA PHE A 681 -13.30 -12.34 -4.47
C PHE A 681 -12.03 -12.73 -5.26
N GLU A 682 -12.17 -13.59 -6.26
CA GLU A 682 -11.11 -14.02 -7.19
C GLU A 682 -9.86 -14.60 -6.49
N ARG A 683 -10.03 -15.26 -5.34
CA ARG A 683 -8.97 -15.95 -4.59
C ARG A 683 -8.76 -17.38 -5.10
N ASP A 684 -8.71 -17.51 -6.42
CA ASP A 684 -8.69 -18.78 -7.15
C ASP A 684 -7.47 -19.64 -6.82
N ALA A 685 -6.33 -19.02 -6.53
CA ALA A 685 -5.09 -19.73 -6.16
C ALA A 685 -5.28 -20.55 -4.88
N ALA A 686 -5.89 -19.97 -3.85
CA ALA A 686 -6.21 -20.68 -2.60
C ALA A 686 -7.33 -21.72 -2.80
N ALA A 687 -8.31 -21.45 -3.68
CA ALA A 687 -9.32 -22.45 -4.01
C ALA A 687 -8.78 -23.65 -4.81
N LYS A 688 -7.62 -23.49 -5.47
CA LYS A 688 -6.91 -24.55 -6.19
C LYS A 688 -6.03 -25.39 -5.26
N THR A 689 -5.43 -24.83 -4.21
CA THR A 689 -4.63 -25.61 -3.23
C THR A 689 -5.47 -26.68 -2.52
N LEU A 690 -6.77 -26.43 -2.34
CA LEU A 690 -7.76 -27.42 -1.86
C LEU A 690 -7.99 -28.61 -2.80
N ARG A 691 -7.66 -28.51 -4.09
CA ARG A 691 -7.90 -29.57 -5.09
C ARG A 691 -6.65 -30.40 -5.40
N SER A 692 -5.48 -29.94 -4.98
CA SER A 692 -4.20 -30.61 -5.20
C SER A 692 -3.75 -31.48 -4.02
N GLY A 693 -4.60 -31.60 -2.99
CA GLY A 693 -4.41 -32.49 -1.84
C GLY A 693 -5.06 -33.84 -2.06
#